data_AF-A0A5N6QM66-F1
#
_entry.id   AF-A0A5N6QM66-F1
#
_cell.length_a   1.000
_cell.length_b   1.000
_cell.length_c   1.000
_cell.angle_alpha   90.00
_cell.angle_beta   90.00
_cell.angle_gamma   90.00
#
_symmetry.space_group_name_H-M   'P 1'
#
loop_
_entity.id
_entity.type
_entity.pdbx_description
1 polymer ?
#
loop_
_entity_poly.entity_id
_entity_poly.type
_entity_poly.pdbx_seq_one_letter_code
_entity_poly.pdbx_strand_id
1 'polypeptide(L)'
;MEGCWKLTAVAVLCLYWAPIWGFAAEKQLRFGKNGEFKILQVADMHFADGKTTPCEDVLPSQVASCSDLNTTAFVRRMILVEKPHLIVFTGDNIFGFDATDAAKSLNAAFAPAISSNIPWAAVLGNHDQESTLSREGVMKHIVGLKNTLARVNPAEAHIIDGFGNYNIEVGGAEGSGFQNKSVLNLYFLDSGDYSTVSSIPGYGWIKPSQQLWFERTSAKLRRTYMNKPVAQKGPAPGLAYFHIPLPEFASFDSTNFTGVRQEGISSASVNSGFFTTMVAAGDVKAAFTGHDHLNDFCGKLNNIQLCYAGGFGYHAYGKAGWARRARVVVANLEKTERGGWGAVKSIKTWKRLDDKHLTAIDGQVLWSKTSTGLALIRTLSAQDRLTSYYPNSYNWFNKQIVHDPFQPVKVIMVQTNSYDKKDTKEAGSIGQERSVEVGESRRRQTFNRNSLRHRRVGILWAYLNFGNKERNKERKPKKEDREMKECWKLTTVALLCLYWVPIGGFAVEQQQLRFGKNGEFKILQVADMHFANGKTTPCEDVLPSQAASCSDLNTTAFVRRMILAEKPHLIVFTGDNIFGSDATDAAKSLNAAFAPAISSNIPWAAVLGNHDQESTLSREGVMKHIVGLKNTLARVNPVEPHIIDGFGNYNIEVGGAEGSGFQNKSVLNLYFLDSGDYSTVSSIPGYGWIKPSQQLWFERTSAKLQRTYMDKPEAQKGPAPGLAYFHIPLPEFASFDSTNFTGVRQEGISSASVNSGFFTTMVAAGDVKAAFTGHDHLNDFCGKLNNIQLCYAGGFGYHAYGKAGWARRARVVVANLEKTEKGGWGAVKSIKTWKRLDDKHLTAIDGQVLWSKTSACKVS
;
A
#
# COMPACT_ATOMS: atom_id res chain seq x y z
N MET A 1 -71.19 18.08 -41.11
CA MET A 1 -71.85 17.18 -42.07
C MET A 1 -71.10 15.86 -41.99
N GLU A 2 -71.65 14.92 -41.20
CA GLU A 2 -72.00 13.53 -41.59
C GLU A 2 -70.79 12.57 -41.49
N GLY A 3 -70.81 11.38 -40.89
CA GLY A 3 -71.77 10.53 -40.17
C GLY A 3 -70.95 9.38 -39.52
N CYS A 4 -71.21 8.96 -38.28
CA CYS A 4 -72.07 7.85 -37.83
C CYS A 4 -71.70 6.39 -38.26
N TRP A 5 -71.22 5.61 -37.26
CA TRP A 5 -71.45 4.18 -36.91
C TRP A 5 -71.06 2.98 -37.81
N LYS A 6 -70.24 2.06 -37.23
CA LYS A 6 -70.42 0.59 -37.03
C LYS A 6 -69.02 -0.09 -36.90
N LEU A 7 -68.54 -0.50 -35.73
CA LEU A 7 -68.75 -1.76 -34.98
C LEU A 7 -68.48 -3.10 -35.73
N THR A 8 -67.47 -3.80 -35.18
CA THR A 8 -67.28 -5.25 -34.95
C THR A 8 -66.69 -6.20 -35.99
N ALA A 9 -65.56 -6.78 -35.54
CA ALA A 9 -65.18 -8.20 -35.56
C ALA A 9 -64.43 -8.78 -36.78
N VAL A 10 -63.09 -8.80 -36.68
CA VAL A 10 -62.30 -10.03 -36.87
C VAL A 10 -61.18 -10.04 -35.84
N ALA A 11 -61.32 -10.88 -34.82
CA ALA A 11 -60.22 -11.33 -33.99
C ALA A 11 -59.66 -12.63 -34.59
N VAL A 12 -58.39 -12.91 -34.25
CA VAL A 12 -57.65 -14.17 -34.45
C VAL A 12 -56.92 -14.29 -35.79
N LEU A 13 -55.68 -13.77 -35.83
CA LEU A 13 -54.47 -14.44 -36.37
C LEU A 13 -53.29 -13.45 -36.36
N CYS A 14 -52.62 -13.31 -35.22
CA CYS A 14 -51.27 -12.74 -35.12
C CYS A 14 -50.59 -13.35 -33.90
N LEU A 15 -50.41 -14.67 -33.94
CA LEU A 15 -49.59 -15.41 -33.00
C LEU A 15 -48.14 -15.37 -33.48
N TYR A 16 -47.30 -14.79 -32.63
CA TYR A 16 -45.85 -14.88 -32.56
C TYR A 16 -45.07 -14.34 -33.77
N TRP A 17 -44.22 -13.35 -33.50
CA TRP A 17 -42.78 -13.30 -33.82
C TRP A 17 -42.25 -12.01 -33.18
N ALA A 18 -42.25 -11.98 -31.84
CA ALA A 18 -41.40 -11.06 -31.11
C ALA A 18 -40.02 -11.72 -31.02
N PRO A 19 -38.93 -11.09 -31.44
CA PRO A 19 -37.60 -11.60 -31.17
C PRO A 19 -37.43 -11.61 -29.65
N ILE A 20 -37.45 -12.79 -29.06
CA ILE A 20 -36.98 -13.00 -27.70
C ILE A 20 -35.50 -12.64 -27.76
N TRP A 21 -35.16 -11.40 -27.36
CA TRP A 21 -33.82 -11.07 -26.92
C TRP A 21 -33.60 -11.89 -25.66
N GLY A 22 -33.17 -13.13 -25.84
CA GLY A 22 -32.63 -13.92 -24.77
C GLY A 22 -31.42 -13.16 -24.26
N PHE A 23 -31.56 -12.50 -23.10
CA PHE A 23 -30.41 -12.18 -22.29
C PHE A 23 -29.74 -13.52 -22.00
N ALA A 24 -28.68 -13.84 -22.75
CA ALA A 24 -27.83 -14.96 -22.42
C ALA A 24 -27.28 -14.65 -21.03
N ALA A 25 -27.80 -15.35 -20.02
CA ALA A 25 -27.29 -15.24 -18.66
C ALA A 25 -25.79 -15.57 -18.73
N GLU A 26 -24.95 -14.59 -18.40
CA GLU A 26 -23.51 -14.74 -18.36
C GLU A 26 -23.20 -15.96 -17.49
N LYS A 27 -22.60 -17.01 -18.08
CA LYS A 27 -22.47 -18.32 -17.43
C LYS A 27 -21.45 -18.19 -16.30
N GLN A 28 -21.93 -17.93 -15.09
CA GLN A 28 -21.11 -17.82 -13.89
C GLN A 28 -20.26 -19.11 -13.70
N LEU A 29 -18.94 -18.95 -13.53
CA LEU A 29 -18.05 -20.06 -13.20
C LEU A 29 -18.48 -20.69 -11.88
N ARG A 30 -18.40 -22.02 -11.81
CA ARG A 30 -18.75 -22.77 -10.60
C ARG A 30 -18.00 -24.08 -10.50
N PHE A 31 -17.92 -24.58 -9.27
CA PHE A 31 -17.42 -25.93 -8.98
C PHE A 31 -18.30 -26.99 -9.64
N GLY A 32 -17.65 -28.05 -10.12
CA GLY A 32 -18.33 -29.21 -10.69
C GLY A 32 -19.15 -29.98 -9.67
N LYS A 33 -19.98 -30.92 -10.14
CA LYS A 33 -20.81 -31.79 -9.28
C LYS A 33 -19.96 -32.68 -8.35
N ASN A 34 -18.72 -32.97 -8.75
CA ASN A 34 -17.71 -33.66 -7.95
C ASN A 34 -17.04 -32.78 -6.88
N GLY A 35 -17.39 -31.48 -6.80
CA GLY A 35 -16.81 -30.54 -5.85
C GLY A 35 -15.41 -30.06 -6.24
N GLU A 36 -14.97 -30.29 -7.48
CA GLU A 36 -13.67 -29.86 -8.00
C GLU A 36 -13.82 -28.62 -8.88
N PHE A 37 -12.83 -27.73 -8.82
CA PHE A 37 -12.60 -26.68 -9.81
C PHE A 37 -11.13 -26.69 -10.23
N LYS A 38 -10.89 -26.85 -11.53
CA LYS A 38 -9.55 -27.07 -12.10
C LYS A 38 -9.18 -25.95 -13.06
N ILE A 39 -8.00 -25.38 -12.87
CA ILE A 39 -7.42 -24.30 -13.67
C ILE A 39 -6.15 -24.82 -14.35
N LEU A 40 -6.06 -24.62 -15.66
CA LEU A 40 -4.82 -24.78 -16.42
C LEU A 40 -4.15 -23.41 -16.55
N GLN A 41 -2.95 -23.26 -16.00
CA GLN A 41 -2.12 -22.06 -16.18
C GLN A 41 -1.15 -22.27 -17.34
N VAL A 42 -1.17 -21.35 -18.30
CA VAL A 42 -0.25 -21.27 -19.43
C VAL A 42 0.47 -19.92 -19.33
N ALA A 43 1.80 -19.90 -19.38
CA ALA A 43 2.58 -18.67 -19.27
C ALA A 43 3.60 -18.61 -20.40
N ASP A 44 3.97 -17.42 -20.85
CA ASP A 44 5.16 -17.24 -21.67
C ASP A 44 5.07 -18.06 -22.97
N MET A 45 3.96 -17.92 -23.69
CA MET A 45 3.82 -18.58 -24.99
C MET A 45 4.75 -17.96 -26.02
N HIS A 46 4.95 -16.64 -25.93
CA HIS A 46 5.75 -15.85 -26.88
C HIS A 46 5.31 -16.16 -28.31
N PHE A 47 4.00 -16.27 -28.56
CA PHE A 47 3.50 -16.64 -29.88
C PHE A 47 3.75 -15.48 -30.87
N ALA A 48 4.16 -15.77 -32.10
CA ALA A 48 4.33 -14.77 -33.14
C ALA A 48 3.48 -15.12 -34.38
N ASP A 49 4.10 -15.45 -35.50
CA ASP A 49 3.44 -15.63 -36.79
C ASP A 49 3.11 -17.11 -37.10
N GLY A 50 3.12 -17.99 -36.09
CA GLY A 50 2.65 -19.35 -36.23
C GLY A 50 3.69 -20.24 -36.92
N LYS A 51 3.32 -20.83 -38.06
CA LYS A 51 4.16 -21.81 -38.77
C LYS A 51 5.53 -21.24 -39.20
N THR A 52 5.61 -19.93 -39.45
CA THR A 52 6.83 -19.26 -39.93
C THR A 52 7.77 -18.85 -38.81
N THR A 53 7.30 -18.86 -37.56
CA THR A 53 8.10 -18.50 -36.39
C THR A 53 8.87 -19.74 -35.92
N PRO A 54 10.21 -19.70 -35.93
CA PRO A 54 11.04 -20.82 -35.46
C PRO A 54 11.00 -20.94 -33.93
N CYS A 55 11.26 -22.14 -33.44
CA CYS A 55 11.45 -22.36 -32.00
C CYS A 55 12.80 -21.87 -31.50
N GLU A 56 12.83 -21.45 -30.24
CA GLU A 56 14.02 -21.07 -29.50
C GLU A 56 14.41 -22.14 -28.47
N ASP A 57 15.71 -22.28 -28.23
CA ASP A 57 16.31 -23.16 -27.22
C ASP A 57 15.83 -24.62 -27.28
N VAL A 58 15.67 -25.17 -28.48
CA VAL A 58 15.40 -26.59 -28.73
C VAL A 58 16.67 -27.35 -29.12
N LEU A 59 16.64 -28.69 -29.09
CA LEU A 59 17.78 -29.48 -29.56
C LEU A 59 18.01 -29.25 -31.06
N PRO A 60 19.26 -29.31 -31.56
CA PRO A 60 19.55 -29.09 -32.99
C PRO A 60 18.73 -29.96 -33.94
N SER A 61 18.40 -31.19 -33.54
CA SER A 61 17.57 -32.11 -34.31
C SER A 61 16.10 -31.68 -34.43
N GLN A 62 15.63 -30.77 -33.59
CA GLN A 62 14.24 -30.31 -33.55
C GLN A 62 14.02 -29.03 -34.36
N VAL A 63 15.07 -28.20 -34.51
CA VAL A 63 15.02 -26.85 -35.12
C VAL A 63 14.26 -26.82 -36.44
N ALA A 64 14.62 -27.68 -37.40
CA ALA A 64 14.07 -27.64 -38.76
C ALA A 64 12.55 -27.92 -38.84
N SER A 65 11.97 -28.52 -37.81
CA SER A 65 10.56 -28.94 -37.78
C SER A 65 9.72 -28.21 -36.74
N CYS A 66 10.33 -27.34 -35.95
CA CYS A 66 9.72 -26.72 -34.78
C CYS A 66 9.24 -25.29 -35.10
N SER A 67 8.01 -24.97 -34.70
CA SER A 67 7.44 -23.61 -34.77
C SER A 67 6.47 -23.34 -33.63
N ASP A 68 5.81 -22.17 -33.60
CA ASP A 68 4.69 -21.88 -32.69
C ASP A 68 3.55 -22.93 -32.73
N LEU A 69 3.45 -23.70 -33.82
CA LEU A 69 2.49 -24.80 -33.89
C LEU A 69 2.79 -25.91 -32.86
N ASN A 70 4.03 -26.03 -32.38
CA ASN A 70 4.39 -26.88 -31.25
C ASN A 70 3.77 -26.37 -29.95
N THR A 71 3.83 -25.05 -29.70
CA THR A 71 3.10 -24.39 -28.60
C THR A 71 1.61 -24.70 -28.69
N THR A 72 1.01 -24.52 -29.89
CA THR A 72 -0.41 -24.82 -30.16
C THR A 72 -0.75 -26.28 -29.84
N ALA A 73 0.09 -27.22 -30.28
CA ALA A 73 -0.08 -28.65 -30.04
C ALA A 73 0.00 -28.98 -28.55
N PHE A 74 0.93 -28.36 -27.82
CA PHE A 74 1.07 -28.55 -26.38
C PHE A 74 -0.16 -28.05 -25.61
N VAL A 75 -0.71 -26.87 -25.93
CA VAL A 75 -1.95 -26.37 -25.30
C VAL A 75 -3.09 -27.36 -25.54
N ARG A 76 -3.27 -27.85 -26.77
CA ARG A 76 -4.32 -28.83 -27.09
C ARG A 76 -4.17 -30.12 -26.29
N ARG A 77 -2.95 -30.65 -26.18
CA ARG A 77 -2.65 -31.86 -25.39
C ARG A 77 -2.94 -31.65 -23.91
N MET A 78 -2.58 -30.49 -23.36
CA MET A 78 -2.89 -30.12 -21.98
C MET A 78 -4.40 -30.02 -21.73
N ILE A 79 -5.16 -29.38 -22.62
CA ILE A 79 -6.63 -29.31 -22.54
C ILE A 79 -7.24 -30.70 -22.54
N LEU A 80 -6.78 -31.59 -23.44
CA LEU A 80 -7.32 -32.95 -23.57
C LEU A 80 -7.06 -33.80 -22.32
N VAL A 81 -5.85 -33.74 -21.75
CA VAL A 81 -5.48 -34.58 -20.60
C VAL A 81 -6.04 -34.02 -19.29
N GLU A 82 -6.00 -32.70 -19.08
CA GLU A 82 -6.40 -32.11 -17.81
C GLU A 82 -7.89 -31.78 -17.73
N LYS A 83 -8.55 -31.50 -18.86
CA LYS A 83 -9.97 -31.10 -18.93
C LYS A 83 -10.29 -29.97 -17.94
N PRO A 84 -9.61 -28.81 -18.06
CA PRO A 84 -9.77 -27.73 -17.09
C PRO A 84 -11.17 -27.09 -17.16
N HIS A 85 -11.61 -26.51 -16.05
CA HIS A 85 -12.80 -25.67 -15.99
C HIS A 85 -12.53 -24.24 -16.44
N LEU A 86 -11.27 -23.79 -16.34
CA LEU A 86 -10.79 -22.47 -16.73
C LEU A 86 -9.34 -22.59 -17.23
N ILE A 87 -9.00 -21.86 -18.30
CA ILE A 87 -7.60 -21.66 -18.73
C ILE A 87 -7.18 -20.24 -18.33
N VAL A 88 -6.02 -20.09 -17.72
CA VAL A 88 -5.46 -18.78 -17.33
C VAL A 88 -4.13 -18.58 -18.04
N PHE A 89 -4.03 -17.54 -18.85
CA PHE A 89 -2.80 -17.12 -19.50
C PHE A 89 -2.10 -16.03 -18.67
N THR A 90 -0.87 -16.27 -18.21
CA THR A 90 -0.15 -15.36 -17.29
C THR A 90 0.91 -14.51 -17.97
N GLY A 91 0.51 -13.83 -19.05
CA GLY A 91 1.33 -12.85 -19.76
C GLY A 91 2.30 -13.45 -20.79
N ASP A 92 2.91 -12.55 -21.55
CA ASP A 92 3.69 -12.82 -22.75
C ASP A 92 3.01 -13.85 -23.65
N ASN A 93 1.76 -13.51 -23.96
CA ASN A 93 0.89 -14.27 -24.83
C ASN A 93 1.44 -14.25 -26.25
N ILE A 94 1.97 -13.10 -26.66
CA ILE A 94 2.72 -12.93 -27.90
C ILE A 94 4.12 -12.37 -27.64
N PHE A 95 5.05 -12.60 -28.57
CA PHE A 95 6.35 -11.93 -28.57
C PHE A 95 6.32 -10.80 -29.59
N GLY A 96 6.20 -9.56 -29.10
CA GLY A 96 5.81 -8.45 -29.96
C GLY A 96 6.85 -8.08 -31.04
N PHE A 97 8.13 -8.41 -30.84
CA PHE A 97 9.17 -8.16 -31.84
C PHE A 97 8.99 -8.99 -33.12
N ASP A 98 8.55 -10.25 -32.99
CA ASP A 98 8.40 -11.19 -34.12
C ASP A 98 6.95 -11.33 -34.59
N ALA A 99 5.98 -10.88 -33.79
CA ALA A 99 4.58 -10.81 -34.19
C ALA A 99 4.36 -9.64 -35.17
N THR A 100 4.18 -9.91 -36.47
CA THR A 100 4.00 -8.84 -37.48
C THR A 100 2.61 -8.19 -37.42
N ASP A 101 1.62 -8.90 -36.89
CA ASP A 101 0.27 -8.40 -36.61
C ASP A 101 -0.20 -8.96 -35.26
N ALA A 102 -0.14 -8.12 -34.22
CA ALA A 102 -0.50 -8.49 -32.85
C ALA A 102 -1.90 -9.13 -32.76
N ALA A 103 -2.90 -8.59 -33.47
CA ALA A 103 -4.26 -9.10 -33.41
C ALA A 103 -4.35 -10.52 -33.99
N LYS A 104 -3.69 -10.75 -35.12
CA LYS A 104 -3.60 -12.06 -35.77
C LYS A 104 -2.84 -13.08 -34.90
N SER A 105 -1.71 -12.67 -34.31
CA SER A 105 -0.91 -13.52 -33.42
C SER A 105 -1.69 -13.88 -32.16
N LEU A 106 -2.38 -12.92 -31.52
CA LEU A 106 -3.26 -13.18 -30.37
C LEU A 106 -4.40 -14.16 -30.74
N ASN A 107 -5.01 -13.99 -31.91
CA ASN A 107 -6.04 -14.92 -32.39
C ASN A 107 -5.51 -16.34 -32.52
N ALA A 108 -4.29 -16.50 -33.04
CA ALA A 108 -3.65 -17.80 -33.19
C ALA A 108 -3.24 -18.41 -31.85
N ALA A 109 -2.64 -17.61 -30.96
CA ALA A 109 -2.21 -18.01 -29.62
C ALA A 109 -3.37 -18.56 -28.78
N PHE A 110 -4.53 -17.88 -28.80
CA PHE A 110 -5.71 -18.29 -28.04
C PHE A 110 -6.64 -19.27 -28.79
N ALA A 111 -6.36 -19.60 -30.06
CA ALA A 111 -7.21 -20.49 -30.85
C ALA A 111 -7.49 -21.86 -30.17
N PRO A 112 -6.55 -22.51 -29.47
CA PRO A 112 -6.84 -23.72 -28.71
C PRO A 112 -7.90 -23.53 -27.61
N ALA A 113 -7.81 -22.44 -26.84
CA ALA A 113 -8.80 -22.13 -25.81
C ALA A 113 -10.17 -21.84 -26.43
N ILE A 114 -10.21 -21.01 -27.47
CA ILE A 114 -11.45 -20.64 -28.18
C ILE A 114 -12.14 -21.88 -28.76
N SER A 115 -11.39 -22.74 -29.46
CA SER A 115 -11.94 -23.95 -30.11
C SER A 115 -12.37 -25.03 -29.11
N SER A 116 -11.75 -25.08 -27.93
CA SER A 116 -12.17 -26.00 -26.86
C SER A 116 -13.50 -25.64 -26.20
N ASN A 117 -14.00 -24.41 -26.41
CA ASN A 117 -15.17 -23.85 -25.75
C ASN A 117 -15.07 -23.81 -24.20
N ILE A 118 -13.86 -23.88 -23.66
CA ILE A 118 -13.56 -23.69 -22.24
C ILE A 118 -13.42 -22.19 -21.97
N PRO A 119 -14.03 -21.63 -20.92
CA PRO A 119 -13.79 -20.26 -20.52
C PRO A 119 -12.31 -20.02 -20.23
N TRP A 120 -11.80 -18.84 -20.56
CA TRP A 120 -10.40 -18.52 -20.35
C TRP A 120 -10.19 -17.06 -19.94
N ALA A 121 -9.09 -16.75 -19.28
CA ALA A 121 -8.72 -15.42 -18.84
C ALA A 121 -7.24 -15.16 -19.11
N ALA A 122 -6.83 -13.91 -19.23
CA ALA A 122 -5.44 -13.54 -19.50
C ALA A 122 -5.04 -12.27 -18.73
N VAL A 123 -3.79 -12.22 -18.29
CA VAL A 123 -3.08 -10.99 -17.96
C VAL A 123 -2.05 -10.69 -19.05
N LEU A 124 -1.57 -9.45 -19.07
CA LEU A 124 -0.56 -8.99 -20.00
C LEU A 124 0.84 -9.17 -19.41
N GLY A 125 1.79 -9.55 -20.25
CA GLY A 125 3.23 -9.49 -19.94
C GLY A 125 3.90 -8.25 -20.51
N ASN A 126 5.23 -8.18 -20.37
CA ASN A 126 6.00 -7.04 -20.88
C ASN A 126 6.13 -7.07 -22.42
N HIS A 127 6.11 -8.24 -23.05
CA HIS A 127 6.29 -8.37 -24.51
C HIS A 127 5.00 -8.18 -25.32
N ASP A 128 3.83 -8.26 -24.66
CA ASP A 128 2.53 -8.31 -25.34
C ASP A 128 2.19 -7.05 -26.16
N GLN A 129 2.81 -5.91 -25.85
CA GLN A 129 2.52 -4.61 -26.45
C GLN A 129 3.58 -4.12 -27.46
N GLU A 130 4.59 -4.93 -27.76
CA GLU A 130 5.75 -4.51 -28.56
C GLU A 130 5.51 -4.60 -30.08
N SER A 131 4.35 -5.12 -30.49
CA SER A 131 3.91 -5.21 -31.89
C SER A 131 2.99 -4.03 -32.27
N THR A 132 1.99 -4.26 -33.12
CA THR A 132 1.14 -3.24 -33.76
C THR A 132 0.01 -2.69 -32.87
N LEU A 133 -0.18 -3.23 -31.66
CA LEU A 133 -1.20 -2.78 -30.71
C LEU A 133 -0.57 -2.21 -29.44
N SER A 134 -1.14 -1.11 -28.93
CA SER A 134 -0.79 -0.60 -27.60
C SER A 134 -1.22 -1.59 -26.50
N ARG A 135 -0.69 -1.46 -25.28
CA ARG A 135 -1.12 -2.26 -24.12
C ARG A 135 -2.63 -2.29 -23.93
N GLU A 136 -3.27 -1.12 -24.04
CA GLU A 136 -4.73 -1.01 -24.01
C GLU A 136 -5.39 -1.73 -25.20
N GLY A 137 -4.83 -1.56 -26.39
CA GLY A 137 -5.29 -2.21 -27.62
C GLY A 137 -5.25 -3.73 -27.53
N VAL A 138 -4.17 -4.29 -26.99
CA VAL A 138 -4.01 -5.73 -26.72
C VAL A 138 -5.10 -6.21 -25.77
N MET A 139 -5.30 -5.54 -24.63
CA MET A 139 -6.33 -5.93 -23.68
C MET A 139 -7.74 -5.84 -24.29
N LYS A 140 -8.04 -4.76 -25.04
CA LYS A 140 -9.32 -4.60 -25.74
C LYS A 140 -9.56 -5.70 -26.77
N HIS A 141 -8.51 -6.09 -27.50
CA HIS A 141 -8.59 -7.20 -28.45
C HIS A 141 -8.89 -8.51 -27.73
N ILE A 142 -8.15 -8.83 -26.67
CA ILE A 142 -8.35 -10.03 -25.85
C ILE A 142 -9.79 -10.11 -25.33
N VAL A 143 -10.34 -9.02 -24.80
CA VAL A 143 -11.72 -8.94 -24.27
C VAL A 143 -12.78 -9.16 -25.37
N GLY A 144 -12.45 -8.88 -26.63
CA GLY A 144 -13.33 -9.13 -27.77
C GLY A 144 -13.37 -10.59 -28.23
N LEU A 145 -12.48 -11.44 -27.73
CA LEU A 145 -12.38 -12.84 -28.17
C LEU A 145 -13.42 -13.75 -27.52
N LYS A 146 -13.84 -14.76 -28.28
CA LYS A 146 -14.91 -15.68 -27.86
C LYS A 146 -14.51 -16.44 -26.58
N ASN A 147 -15.46 -16.54 -25.65
CA ASN A 147 -15.35 -17.27 -24.37
C ASN A 147 -14.28 -16.74 -23.41
N THR A 148 -13.68 -15.58 -23.69
CA THR A 148 -12.84 -14.92 -22.69
C THR A 148 -13.69 -14.42 -21.53
N LEU A 149 -13.12 -14.49 -20.33
CA LEU A 149 -13.60 -13.85 -19.11
C LEU A 149 -12.71 -12.67 -18.71
N ALA A 150 -11.68 -12.41 -19.51
CA ALA A 150 -10.83 -11.25 -19.29
C ALA A 150 -11.66 -9.98 -19.44
N ARG A 151 -11.29 -8.96 -18.68
CA ARG A 151 -11.95 -7.65 -18.70
C ARG A 151 -10.88 -6.59 -18.85
N VAL A 152 -11.26 -5.43 -19.37
CA VAL A 152 -10.47 -4.21 -19.14
C VAL A 152 -10.59 -3.82 -17.65
N ASN A 153 -10.21 -2.60 -17.30
CA ASN A 153 -10.36 -2.15 -15.90
C ASN A 153 -11.85 -1.92 -15.55
N PRO A 154 -12.26 -2.17 -14.28
CA PRO A 154 -13.62 -1.93 -13.82
C PRO A 154 -13.97 -0.45 -13.86
N ALA A 155 -15.17 -0.15 -14.33
CA ALA A 155 -15.65 1.23 -14.49
C ALA A 155 -15.87 1.94 -13.14
N GLU A 156 -16.15 1.19 -12.06
CA GLU A 156 -16.38 1.74 -10.72
C GLU A 156 -15.12 2.22 -9.99
N ALA A 157 -13.93 1.87 -10.49
CA ALA A 157 -12.69 2.31 -9.91
C ALA A 157 -12.21 3.59 -10.60
N HIS A 158 -12.25 4.72 -9.88
CA HIS A 158 -11.70 5.97 -10.38
C HIS A 158 -10.19 5.83 -10.60
N ILE A 159 -9.78 5.69 -11.87
CA ILE A 159 -8.40 5.57 -12.37
C ILE A 159 -7.62 4.41 -11.71
N ILE A 160 -7.46 3.30 -12.45
CA ILE A 160 -6.54 2.20 -12.12
C ILE A 160 -5.44 2.18 -13.18
N ASP A 161 -4.19 2.03 -12.74
CA ASP A 161 -3.02 1.87 -13.61
C ASP A 161 -3.03 0.55 -14.40
N GLY A 162 -2.41 0.57 -15.57
CA GLY A 162 -2.36 -0.58 -16.47
C GLY A 162 -3.72 -0.94 -17.08
N PHE A 163 -3.80 -2.11 -17.70
CA PHE A 163 -5.01 -2.64 -18.34
C PHE A 163 -5.16 -4.13 -18.04
N GLY A 164 -6.38 -4.55 -17.71
CA GLY A 164 -6.64 -5.96 -17.38
C GLY A 164 -6.65 -6.26 -15.89
N ASN A 165 -7.01 -5.26 -15.07
CA ASN A 165 -7.22 -5.45 -13.64
C ASN A 165 -8.65 -5.90 -13.39
N TYR A 166 -8.89 -7.15 -13.03
CA TYR A 166 -10.25 -7.67 -12.81
C TYR A 166 -10.30 -8.85 -11.84
N ASN A 167 -11.51 -9.11 -11.32
CA ASN A 167 -11.78 -10.27 -10.49
C ASN A 167 -12.82 -11.17 -11.17
N ILE A 168 -12.62 -12.49 -11.04
CA ILE A 168 -13.59 -13.52 -11.42
C ILE A 168 -14.00 -14.29 -10.17
N GLU A 169 -15.30 -14.34 -9.92
CA GLU A 169 -15.93 -15.11 -8.85
C GLU A 169 -16.25 -16.54 -9.31
N VAL A 170 -15.87 -17.54 -8.52
CA VAL A 170 -16.23 -18.95 -8.75
C VAL A 170 -17.27 -19.37 -7.72
N GLY A 171 -18.49 -19.62 -8.19
CA GLY A 171 -19.63 -20.01 -7.36
C GLY A 171 -19.54 -21.44 -6.83
N GLY A 172 -20.26 -21.72 -5.74
CA GLY A 172 -20.39 -23.08 -5.22
C GLY A 172 -21.00 -24.07 -6.22
N ALA A 173 -20.86 -25.36 -5.92
CA ALA A 173 -21.44 -26.42 -6.75
C ALA A 173 -22.97 -26.26 -6.88
N GLU A 174 -23.51 -26.65 -8.02
CA GLU A 174 -24.95 -26.65 -8.29
C GLU A 174 -25.72 -27.44 -7.21
N GLY A 175 -26.83 -26.87 -6.72
CA GLY A 175 -27.64 -27.45 -5.63
C GLY A 175 -27.08 -27.23 -4.23
N SER A 176 -25.89 -26.62 -4.08
CA SER A 176 -25.33 -26.28 -2.76
C SER A 176 -25.90 -24.97 -2.21
N GLY A 177 -25.81 -24.78 -0.88
CA GLY A 177 -26.16 -23.52 -0.23
C GLY A 177 -25.30 -22.32 -0.67
N PHE A 178 -24.18 -22.58 -1.35
CA PHE A 178 -23.28 -21.57 -1.90
C PHE A 178 -23.35 -21.46 -3.43
N GLN A 179 -24.31 -22.10 -4.10
CA GLN A 179 -24.36 -22.12 -5.58
C GLN A 179 -24.36 -20.73 -6.23
N ASN A 180 -24.92 -19.72 -5.55
CA ASN A 180 -24.99 -18.33 -6.01
C ASN A 180 -24.06 -17.40 -5.21
N LYS A 181 -23.03 -17.94 -4.55
CA LYS A 181 -22.03 -17.18 -3.78
C LYS A 181 -20.64 -17.57 -4.23
N SER A 182 -19.75 -16.59 -4.37
CA SER A 182 -18.33 -16.87 -4.61
C SER A 182 -17.74 -17.64 -3.44
N VAL A 183 -17.16 -18.81 -3.71
CA VAL A 183 -16.41 -19.64 -2.75
C VAL A 183 -14.92 -19.69 -3.09
N LEU A 184 -14.50 -19.15 -4.24
CA LEU A 184 -13.12 -18.97 -4.67
C LEU A 184 -13.05 -17.71 -5.54
N ASN A 185 -12.09 -16.82 -5.27
CA ASN A 185 -11.90 -15.57 -6.01
C ASN A 185 -10.60 -15.63 -6.82
N LEU A 186 -10.64 -15.19 -8.07
CA LEU A 186 -9.47 -15.10 -8.94
C LEU A 186 -9.20 -13.63 -9.26
N TYR A 187 -8.04 -13.13 -8.87
CA TYR A 187 -7.62 -11.74 -9.08
C TYR A 187 -6.58 -11.69 -10.19
N PHE A 188 -6.81 -10.85 -11.19
CA PHE A 188 -5.94 -10.65 -12.34
C PHE A 188 -5.46 -9.20 -12.30
N LEU A 189 -4.15 -9.00 -12.36
CA LEU A 189 -3.52 -7.68 -12.26
C LEU A 189 -2.52 -7.49 -13.39
N ASP A 190 -2.49 -6.27 -13.91
CA ASP A 190 -1.44 -5.82 -14.80
C ASP A 190 -0.17 -5.48 -14.00
N SER A 191 0.86 -6.32 -14.06
CA SER A 191 2.13 -6.04 -13.37
C SER A 191 2.99 -4.95 -14.04
N GLY A 192 2.54 -4.40 -15.17
CA GLY A 192 3.28 -3.47 -16.01
C GLY A 192 4.21 -4.16 -16.99
N ASP A 193 5.12 -3.38 -17.54
CA ASP A 193 6.14 -3.73 -18.54
C ASP A 193 7.54 -3.35 -18.03
N TYR A 194 8.11 -2.23 -18.48
CA TYR A 194 9.36 -1.65 -18.01
C TYR A 194 9.08 -0.39 -17.20
N SER A 195 9.93 -0.09 -16.23
CA SER A 195 9.81 1.11 -15.42
C SER A 195 9.89 2.37 -16.28
N THR A 196 8.89 3.25 -16.13
CA THR A 196 8.90 4.59 -16.73
C THR A 196 9.61 5.63 -15.85
N VAL A 197 10.12 5.22 -14.68
CA VAL A 197 10.81 6.09 -13.73
C VAL A 197 12.31 5.92 -13.93
N SER A 198 12.98 6.95 -14.44
CA SER A 198 14.40 6.87 -14.85
C SER A 198 15.37 6.48 -13.73
N SER A 199 15.06 6.77 -12.47
CA SER A 199 15.86 6.39 -11.30
C SER A 199 15.59 4.96 -10.81
N ILE A 200 14.62 4.26 -11.39
CA ILE A 200 14.26 2.87 -11.09
C ILE A 200 14.37 2.11 -12.41
N PRO A 201 15.53 1.52 -12.75
CA PRO A 201 15.68 0.77 -13.99
C PRO A 201 15.00 -0.60 -13.90
N GLY A 202 14.81 -1.24 -15.05
CA GLY A 202 14.30 -2.60 -15.17
C GLY A 202 12.77 -2.63 -15.30
N TYR A 203 12.15 -3.62 -14.66
CA TYR A 203 10.73 -3.94 -14.84
C TYR A 203 9.77 -3.01 -14.08
N GLY A 204 8.55 -2.91 -14.62
CA GLY A 204 7.42 -2.23 -14.00
C GLY A 204 6.88 -2.96 -12.75
N TRP A 205 5.86 -2.37 -12.12
CA TRP A 205 5.27 -2.93 -10.89
C TRP A 205 3.79 -2.55 -10.74
N ILE A 206 3.08 -3.32 -9.92
CA ILE A 206 1.69 -3.07 -9.51
C ILE A 206 1.61 -1.81 -8.65
N LYS A 207 0.86 -0.81 -9.10
CA LYS A 207 0.77 0.56 -8.54
C LYS A 207 -0.24 0.69 -7.39
N PRO A 208 -0.17 1.74 -6.55
CA PRO A 208 -1.09 1.95 -5.44
C PRO A 208 -2.59 1.96 -5.83
N SER A 209 -2.92 2.46 -7.03
CA SER A 209 -4.31 2.43 -7.54
C SER A 209 -4.86 1.00 -7.71
N GLN A 210 -4.02 0.08 -8.19
CA GLN A 210 -4.35 -1.34 -8.36
C GLN A 210 -4.43 -2.04 -7.01
N GLN A 211 -3.53 -1.72 -6.08
CA GLN A 211 -3.56 -2.25 -4.71
C GLN A 211 -4.85 -1.83 -3.99
N LEU A 212 -5.21 -0.56 -4.06
CA LEU A 212 -6.45 -0.03 -3.48
C LEU A 212 -7.70 -0.67 -4.12
N TRP A 213 -7.68 -0.86 -5.44
CA TRP A 213 -8.75 -1.59 -6.12
C TRP A 213 -8.88 -3.03 -5.59
N PHE A 214 -7.76 -3.74 -5.46
CA PHE A 214 -7.73 -5.10 -4.94
C PHE A 214 -8.27 -5.17 -3.50
N GLU A 215 -7.81 -4.30 -2.59
CA GLU A 215 -8.28 -4.24 -1.20
C GLU A 215 -9.79 -4.03 -1.12
N ARG A 216 -10.31 -3.06 -1.89
CA ARG A 216 -11.74 -2.75 -1.93
C ARG A 216 -12.55 -3.90 -2.49
N THR A 217 -12.06 -4.55 -3.54
CA THR A 217 -12.70 -5.69 -4.17
C THR A 217 -12.75 -6.87 -3.21
N SER A 218 -11.62 -7.25 -2.60
CA SER A 218 -11.54 -8.30 -1.58
C SER A 218 -12.49 -8.03 -0.40
N ALA A 219 -12.47 -6.81 0.15
CA ALA A 219 -13.36 -6.44 1.25
C ALA A 219 -14.86 -6.46 0.85
N LYS A 220 -15.20 -6.00 -0.36
CA LYS A 220 -16.58 -6.04 -0.90
C LYS A 220 -17.06 -7.48 -1.08
N LEU A 221 -16.25 -8.34 -1.69
CA LEU A 221 -16.57 -9.75 -1.89
C LEU A 221 -16.76 -10.43 -0.53
N ARG A 222 -15.85 -10.16 0.43
CA ARG A 222 -15.92 -10.69 1.80
C ARG A 222 -17.22 -10.37 2.50
N ARG A 223 -17.64 -9.11 2.48
CA ARG A 223 -18.96 -8.72 3.01
C ARG A 223 -20.08 -9.49 2.31
N THR A 224 -20.02 -9.61 0.99
CA THR A 224 -21.08 -10.26 0.19
C THR A 224 -21.25 -11.74 0.55
N TYR A 225 -20.18 -12.53 0.57
CA TYR A 225 -20.30 -13.96 0.84
C TYR A 225 -20.46 -14.31 2.33
N MET A 226 -20.07 -13.41 3.25
CA MET A 226 -20.31 -13.56 4.70
C MET A 226 -21.72 -13.13 5.16
N ASN A 227 -22.52 -12.50 4.29
CA ASN A 227 -23.89 -12.10 4.65
C ASN A 227 -24.87 -13.28 4.77
N LYS A 228 -25.86 -13.13 5.68
CA LYS A 228 -27.00 -14.05 5.85
C LYS A 228 -27.86 -14.16 4.58
N PRO A 229 -28.69 -15.22 4.41
CA PRO A 229 -28.96 -16.32 5.34
C PRO A 229 -27.91 -17.44 5.35
N VAL A 230 -27.13 -17.61 4.27
CA VAL A 230 -26.14 -18.69 4.14
C VAL A 230 -24.72 -18.12 4.21
N ALA A 231 -24.28 -17.69 5.38
CA ALA A 231 -22.97 -17.06 5.58
C ALA A 231 -21.82 -18.09 5.49
N GLN A 232 -20.74 -17.73 4.80
CA GLN A 232 -19.48 -18.49 4.91
C GLN A 232 -18.83 -18.25 6.28
N LYS A 233 -18.23 -19.31 6.85
CA LYS A 233 -17.56 -19.25 8.17
C LYS A 233 -16.21 -18.54 8.15
N GLY A 234 -15.64 -18.31 6.97
CA GLY A 234 -14.34 -17.66 6.78
C GLY A 234 -14.24 -17.06 5.36
N PRO A 235 -13.15 -16.35 5.05
CA PRO A 235 -12.92 -15.82 3.71
C PRO A 235 -12.89 -16.94 2.67
N ALA A 236 -13.57 -16.73 1.54
CA ALA A 236 -13.34 -17.53 0.35
C ALA A 236 -11.87 -17.35 -0.07
N PRO A 237 -11.09 -18.43 -0.31
CA PRO A 237 -9.70 -18.28 -0.72
C PRO A 237 -9.59 -17.53 -2.05
N GLY A 238 -8.55 -16.71 -2.17
CA GLY A 238 -8.18 -15.98 -3.37
C GLY A 238 -6.95 -16.56 -4.06
N LEU A 239 -6.91 -16.48 -5.39
CA LEU A 239 -5.72 -16.74 -6.20
C LEU A 239 -5.41 -15.49 -7.03
N ALA A 240 -4.18 -15.01 -6.96
CA ALA A 240 -3.72 -13.85 -7.73
C ALA A 240 -2.91 -14.30 -8.95
N TYR A 241 -3.10 -13.62 -10.08
CA TYR A 241 -2.40 -13.86 -11.33
C TYR A 241 -1.88 -12.52 -11.87
N PHE A 242 -0.59 -12.48 -12.17
CA PHE A 242 0.12 -11.36 -12.79
C PHE A 242 1.34 -11.94 -13.53
N HIS A 243 2.04 -11.15 -14.34
CA HIS A 243 3.10 -11.69 -15.19
C HIS A 243 4.50 -11.55 -14.57
N ILE A 244 4.88 -10.33 -14.19
CA ILE A 244 6.21 -10.01 -13.63
C ILE A 244 6.22 -10.40 -12.15
N PRO A 245 7.20 -11.19 -11.68
CA PRO A 245 7.27 -11.65 -10.31
C PRO A 245 7.44 -10.48 -9.32
N LEU A 246 6.94 -10.65 -8.11
CA LEU A 246 7.19 -9.71 -7.01
C LEU A 246 8.61 -9.89 -6.45
N PRO A 247 9.25 -8.85 -5.89
CA PRO A 247 10.57 -8.97 -5.28
C PRO A 247 10.67 -10.07 -4.21
N GLU A 248 9.57 -10.40 -3.53
CA GLU A 248 9.50 -11.46 -2.53
C GLU A 248 9.82 -12.85 -3.08
N PHE A 249 9.72 -13.10 -4.39
CA PHE A 249 10.17 -14.36 -5.00
C PHE A 249 11.68 -14.60 -4.79
N ALA A 250 12.48 -13.55 -4.60
CA ALA A 250 13.91 -13.66 -4.31
C ALA A 250 14.22 -14.17 -2.89
N SER A 251 13.22 -14.21 -1.99
CA SER A 251 13.40 -14.70 -0.61
C SER A 251 13.54 -16.23 -0.49
N PHE A 252 13.26 -16.96 -1.56
CA PHE A 252 13.33 -18.41 -1.57
C PHE A 252 14.72 -18.93 -1.98
N ASP A 253 15.19 -19.94 -1.26
CA ASP A 253 16.37 -20.73 -1.57
C ASP A 253 15.98 -22.18 -1.85
N SER A 254 16.93 -23.02 -2.25
CA SER A 254 16.66 -24.41 -2.65
C SER A 254 16.07 -25.28 -1.54
N THR A 255 16.03 -24.82 -0.29
CA THR A 255 15.50 -25.58 0.86
C THR A 255 14.05 -25.27 1.19
N ASN A 256 13.48 -24.19 0.63
CA ASN A 256 12.19 -23.65 1.05
C ASN A 256 11.14 -23.49 -0.07
N PHE A 257 11.35 -24.16 -1.21
CA PHE A 257 10.37 -24.27 -2.30
C PHE A 257 10.23 -25.71 -2.84
N THR A 258 9.16 -25.95 -3.59
CA THR A 258 8.97 -27.16 -4.41
C THR A 258 9.00 -26.81 -5.89
N GLY A 259 9.86 -27.48 -6.66
CA GLY A 259 10.11 -27.23 -8.08
C GLY A 259 11.58 -26.92 -8.34
N VAL A 260 11.87 -26.14 -9.38
CA VAL A 260 13.24 -25.81 -9.80
C VAL A 260 13.37 -24.32 -10.07
N ARG A 261 14.49 -23.75 -9.59
CA ARG A 261 14.95 -22.39 -9.92
C ARG A 261 16.23 -22.52 -10.75
N GLN A 262 16.20 -22.09 -12.01
CA GLN A 262 17.34 -22.19 -12.93
C GLN A 262 17.85 -20.84 -13.43
N GLU A 263 17.20 -19.74 -13.07
CA GLU A 263 17.66 -18.39 -13.40
C GLU A 263 17.46 -17.41 -12.23
N GLY A 264 17.83 -16.15 -12.46
CA GLY A 264 17.56 -15.05 -11.53
C GLY A 264 16.06 -14.84 -11.29
N ILE A 265 15.72 -13.94 -10.37
CA ILE A 265 14.33 -13.47 -10.23
C ILE A 265 14.27 -12.11 -10.90
N SER A 266 13.56 -12.03 -12.02
CA SER A 266 13.46 -10.80 -12.82
C SER A 266 12.28 -9.94 -12.36
N SER A 267 12.27 -9.59 -11.07
CA SER A 267 11.26 -8.70 -10.51
C SER A 267 11.58 -7.22 -10.77
N ALA A 268 10.62 -6.33 -10.47
CA ALA A 268 10.93 -4.93 -10.28
C ALA A 268 12.08 -4.75 -9.27
N SER A 269 12.93 -3.74 -9.49
CA SER A 269 14.06 -3.41 -8.59
C SER A 269 13.63 -2.75 -7.27
N VAL A 270 12.33 -2.52 -7.12
CA VAL A 270 11.69 -1.85 -5.98
C VAL A 270 10.52 -2.68 -5.47
N ASN A 271 10.25 -2.57 -4.17
CA ASN A 271 9.07 -3.19 -3.58
C ASN A 271 7.89 -2.22 -3.65
N SER A 272 6.80 -2.63 -4.31
CA SER A 272 5.59 -1.81 -4.42
C SER A 272 4.61 -1.99 -3.27
N GLY A 273 4.80 -2.99 -2.40
CA GLY A 273 3.89 -3.31 -1.30
C GLY A 273 2.69 -4.19 -1.67
N PHE A 274 2.60 -4.70 -2.90
CA PHE A 274 1.46 -5.54 -3.27
C PHE A 274 1.44 -6.90 -2.52
N PHE A 275 2.61 -7.49 -2.22
CA PHE A 275 2.65 -8.69 -1.37
C PHE A 275 2.06 -8.41 0.02
N THR A 276 2.50 -7.31 0.65
CA THR A 276 1.96 -6.81 1.92
C THR A 276 0.44 -6.61 1.86
N THR A 277 -0.05 -6.05 0.76
CA THR A 277 -1.49 -5.84 0.50
C THR A 277 -2.24 -7.17 0.47
N MET A 278 -1.72 -8.20 -0.21
CA MET A 278 -2.32 -9.54 -0.24
C MET A 278 -2.34 -10.20 1.15
N VAL A 279 -1.24 -10.10 1.91
CA VAL A 279 -1.16 -10.64 3.28
C VAL A 279 -2.18 -9.95 4.18
N ALA A 280 -2.31 -8.62 4.10
CA ALA A 280 -3.25 -7.83 4.89
C ALA A 280 -4.71 -8.14 4.56
N ALA A 281 -5.06 -8.33 3.29
CA ALA A 281 -6.40 -8.74 2.88
C ALA A 281 -6.79 -10.12 3.44
N GLY A 282 -5.81 -11.03 3.51
CA GLY A 282 -5.90 -12.32 4.21
C GLY A 282 -6.76 -13.37 3.50
N ASP A 283 -7.33 -13.09 2.33
CA ASP A 283 -8.09 -14.04 1.52
C ASP A 283 -7.20 -14.77 0.48
N VAL A 284 -6.18 -14.12 -0.08
CA VAL A 284 -5.25 -14.74 -1.03
C VAL A 284 -4.46 -15.88 -0.40
N LYS A 285 -4.34 -17.01 -1.12
CA LYS A 285 -3.60 -18.22 -0.71
C LYS A 285 -2.47 -18.60 -1.65
N ALA A 286 -2.54 -18.17 -2.90
CA ALA A 286 -1.45 -18.31 -3.85
C ALA A 286 -1.45 -17.17 -4.87
N ALA A 287 -0.26 -16.77 -5.30
CA ALA A 287 -0.02 -15.87 -6.41
C ALA A 287 0.79 -16.60 -7.48
N PHE A 288 0.40 -16.45 -8.73
CA PHE A 288 0.96 -17.17 -9.87
C PHE A 288 1.50 -16.20 -10.91
N THR A 289 2.70 -16.50 -11.41
CA THR A 289 3.47 -15.64 -12.32
C THR A 289 4.12 -16.43 -13.46
N GLY A 290 4.50 -15.73 -14.54
CA GLY A 290 5.30 -16.25 -15.65
C GLY A 290 6.68 -15.61 -15.65
N HIS A 291 7.08 -15.03 -16.79
CA HIS A 291 8.21 -14.12 -17.01
C HIS A 291 9.60 -14.77 -16.92
N ASP A 292 9.92 -15.49 -15.84
CA ASP A 292 11.17 -16.24 -15.72
C ASP A 292 10.95 -17.69 -16.19
N HIS A 293 11.21 -17.96 -17.47
CA HIS A 293 10.80 -19.19 -18.16
C HIS A 293 11.46 -20.47 -17.63
N LEU A 294 12.63 -20.38 -17.03
CA LEU A 294 13.39 -21.49 -16.46
C LEU A 294 13.08 -21.73 -14.98
N ASN A 295 12.36 -20.82 -14.34
CA ASN A 295 11.85 -20.99 -12.98
C ASN A 295 10.44 -21.60 -12.99
N ASP A 296 10.21 -22.62 -12.15
CA ASP A 296 8.91 -23.30 -12.08
C ASP A 296 8.51 -23.72 -10.64
N PHE A 297 9.13 -23.08 -9.65
CA PHE A 297 8.96 -23.41 -8.24
C PHE A 297 7.73 -22.73 -7.61
N CYS A 298 7.31 -23.25 -6.46
CA CYS A 298 6.39 -22.61 -5.51
C CYS A 298 7.03 -22.57 -4.12
N GLY A 299 7.08 -21.38 -3.52
CA GLY A 299 7.54 -21.16 -2.15
C GLY A 299 6.48 -20.50 -1.28
N LYS A 300 6.43 -20.83 0.02
CA LYS A 300 5.44 -20.28 0.95
C LYS A 300 6.04 -19.14 1.79
N LEU A 301 5.47 -17.94 1.67
CA LEU A 301 5.83 -16.77 2.48
C LEU A 301 4.57 -16.17 3.10
N ASN A 302 4.57 -15.89 4.41
CA ASN A 302 3.45 -15.30 5.18
C ASN A 302 2.06 -15.90 4.85
N ASN A 303 2.00 -17.23 4.73
CA ASN A 303 0.79 -18.00 4.38
C ASN A 303 0.24 -17.83 2.95
N ILE A 304 1.03 -17.24 2.05
CA ILE A 304 0.75 -17.16 0.61
C ILE A 304 1.81 -17.98 -0.14
N GLN A 305 1.37 -18.77 -1.10
CA GLN A 305 2.27 -19.49 -2.02
C GLN A 305 2.61 -18.59 -3.21
N LEU A 306 3.89 -18.38 -3.49
CA LEU A 306 4.39 -17.63 -4.64
C LEU A 306 4.90 -18.65 -5.67
N CYS A 307 4.24 -18.73 -6.82
CA CYS A 307 4.39 -19.82 -7.77
C CYS A 307 4.70 -19.35 -9.19
N TYR A 308 5.80 -19.83 -9.78
CA TYR A 308 6.04 -19.73 -11.22
C TYR A 308 5.25 -20.77 -12.00
N ALA A 309 4.79 -20.45 -13.21
CA ALA A 309 4.16 -21.41 -14.11
C ALA A 309 5.17 -22.42 -14.69
N GLY A 310 6.39 -21.94 -14.96
CA GLY A 310 7.36 -22.56 -15.86
C GLY A 310 7.12 -22.18 -17.33
N GLY A 311 8.19 -22.11 -18.12
CA GLY A 311 8.15 -21.72 -19.53
C GLY A 311 7.37 -22.71 -20.40
N PHE A 312 6.37 -22.20 -21.11
CA PHE A 312 5.45 -22.99 -21.92
C PHE A 312 5.76 -22.92 -23.42
N GLY A 313 6.02 -21.72 -23.93
CA GLY A 313 6.18 -21.44 -25.36
C GLY A 313 7.41 -22.08 -25.97
N TYR A 314 7.29 -22.49 -27.23
CA TYR A 314 8.42 -23.00 -28.00
C TYR A 314 9.22 -21.91 -28.71
N HIS A 315 8.64 -20.74 -28.98
CA HIS A 315 9.36 -19.55 -29.42
C HIS A 315 9.88 -18.70 -28.24
N ALA A 316 9.37 -18.95 -27.03
CA ALA A 316 9.90 -18.36 -25.80
C ALA A 316 11.31 -18.87 -25.51
N TYR A 317 12.18 -18.02 -24.97
CA TYR A 317 13.51 -18.48 -24.50
C TYR A 317 13.37 -19.64 -23.50
N GLY A 318 14.38 -20.48 -23.42
CA GLY A 318 14.35 -21.71 -22.65
C GLY A 318 15.73 -22.33 -22.49
N LYS A 319 15.77 -23.66 -22.42
CA LYS A 319 17.02 -24.41 -22.30
C LYS A 319 16.90 -25.71 -23.08
N ALA A 320 17.77 -25.91 -24.05
CA ALA A 320 17.77 -27.12 -24.86
C ALA A 320 17.87 -28.38 -23.96
N GLY A 321 16.98 -29.35 -24.20
CA GLY A 321 16.86 -30.56 -23.37
C GLY A 321 16.05 -30.40 -22.08
N TRP A 322 15.56 -29.19 -21.77
CA TRP A 322 14.63 -28.93 -20.66
C TRP A 322 13.20 -28.88 -21.20
N ALA A 323 12.35 -29.82 -20.80
CA ALA A 323 10.99 -29.91 -21.36
C ALA A 323 10.16 -28.65 -21.08
N ARG A 324 9.37 -28.16 -22.05
CA ARG A 324 8.37 -27.11 -21.77
C ARG A 324 7.34 -27.62 -20.75
N ARG A 325 6.65 -26.75 -20.02
CA ARG A 325 5.71 -27.19 -18.98
C ARG A 325 4.56 -26.23 -18.73
N ALA A 326 3.48 -26.75 -18.16
CA ALA A 326 2.36 -25.97 -17.66
C ALA A 326 1.99 -26.39 -16.24
N ARG A 327 1.45 -25.43 -15.48
CA ARG A 327 0.95 -25.66 -14.13
C ARG A 327 -0.56 -25.92 -14.14
N VAL A 328 -0.97 -26.86 -13.31
CA VAL A 328 -2.38 -27.17 -13.05
C VAL A 328 -2.68 -26.85 -11.60
N VAL A 329 -3.80 -26.18 -11.35
CA VAL A 329 -4.27 -25.82 -10.00
C VAL A 329 -5.66 -26.37 -9.79
N VAL A 330 -5.88 -27.05 -8.67
CA VAL A 330 -7.18 -27.64 -8.33
C VAL A 330 -7.64 -27.22 -6.95
N ALA A 331 -8.81 -26.58 -6.88
CA ALA A 331 -9.54 -26.33 -5.66
C ALA A 331 -10.60 -27.42 -5.44
N ASN A 332 -10.78 -27.86 -4.20
CA ASN A 332 -11.77 -28.86 -3.81
C ASN A 332 -12.68 -28.31 -2.72
N LEU A 333 -13.99 -28.52 -2.83
CA LEU A 333 -14.97 -28.20 -1.80
C LEU A 333 -14.96 -29.23 -0.67
N GLU A 334 -15.36 -28.80 0.53
CA GLU A 334 -15.64 -29.72 1.64
C GLU A 334 -17.02 -30.37 1.47
N LYS A 335 -17.15 -31.63 1.87
CA LYS A 335 -18.45 -32.27 2.08
C LYS A 335 -19.01 -31.84 3.43
N THR A 336 -20.26 -31.40 3.44
CA THR A 336 -21.02 -31.11 4.67
C THR A 336 -21.50 -32.40 5.33
N GLU A 337 -21.86 -32.35 6.62
CA GLU A 337 -22.42 -33.48 7.37
C GLU A 337 -23.68 -34.08 6.70
N ARG A 338 -24.45 -33.26 5.98
CA ARG A 338 -25.65 -33.68 5.23
C ARG A 338 -25.34 -34.18 3.81
N GLY A 339 -24.07 -34.40 3.47
CA GLY A 339 -23.64 -34.90 2.15
C GLY A 339 -23.60 -33.86 1.02
N GLY A 340 -24.05 -32.62 1.26
CA GLY A 340 -23.96 -31.49 0.32
C GLY A 340 -22.56 -30.85 0.26
N TRP A 341 -22.38 -29.87 -0.63
CA TRP A 341 -21.11 -29.14 -0.79
C TRP A 341 -21.03 -27.88 0.08
N GLY A 342 -19.90 -27.70 0.76
CA GLY A 342 -19.56 -26.53 1.58
C GLY A 342 -18.60 -25.57 0.88
N ALA A 343 -17.77 -24.87 1.67
CA ALA A 343 -16.76 -23.95 1.14
C ALA A 343 -15.52 -24.72 0.64
N VAL A 344 -14.55 -24.00 0.07
CA VAL A 344 -13.28 -24.62 -0.38
C VAL A 344 -12.52 -25.20 0.83
N LYS A 345 -12.14 -26.47 0.69
CA LYS A 345 -11.36 -27.25 1.67
C LYS A 345 -9.86 -27.18 1.41
N SER A 346 -9.45 -27.25 0.15
CA SER A 346 -8.03 -27.33 -0.20
C SER A 346 -7.75 -26.88 -1.62
N ILE A 347 -6.54 -26.39 -1.84
CA ILE A 347 -6.00 -25.99 -3.13
C ILE A 347 -4.69 -26.76 -3.33
N LYS A 348 -4.57 -27.44 -4.46
CA LYS A 348 -3.41 -28.25 -4.85
C LYS A 348 -2.87 -27.80 -6.20
N THR A 349 -1.61 -28.10 -6.47
CA THR A 349 -1.00 -27.86 -7.78
C THR A 349 -0.02 -28.96 -8.16
N TRP A 350 0.21 -29.13 -9.46
CA TRP A 350 1.29 -29.91 -10.06
C TRP A 350 1.65 -29.27 -11.40
N LYS A 351 2.72 -29.74 -12.03
CA LYS A 351 3.08 -29.36 -13.40
C LYS A 351 3.02 -30.57 -14.32
N ARG A 352 2.85 -30.32 -15.63
CA ARG A 352 2.95 -31.32 -16.70
C ARG A 352 4.07 -30.93 -17.64
N LEU A 353 4.97 -31.86 -17.94
CA LEU A 353 6.05 -31.66 -18.90
C LEU A 353 5.55 -31.92 -20.32
N ASP A 354 6.07 -31.21 -21.33
CA ASP A 354 5.85 -31.54 -22.73
C ASP A 354 6.77 -32.68 -23.19
N ASP A 355 6.61 -33.83 -22.54
CA ASP A 355 7.18 -35.10 -22.98
C ASP A 355 6.08 -35.99 -23.59
N LYS A 356 6.46 -37.19 -24.03
CA LYS A 356 5.52 -38.14 -24.66
C LYS A 356 4.31 -38.48 -23.77
N HIS A 357 4.45 -38.42 -22.45
CA HIS A 357 3.47 -38.90 -21.49
C HIS A 357 2.75 -37.78 -20.72
N LEU A 358 3.11 -36.52 -20.97
CA LEU A 358 2.71 -35.39 -20.14
C LEU A 358 3.00 -35.69 -18.67
N THR A 359 4.24 -36.05 -18.34
CA THR A 359 4.61 -36.48 -16.98
C THR A 359 4.21 -35.42 -15.96
N ALA A 360 3.45 -35.84 -14.93
CA ALA A 360 3.10 -34.99 -13.81
C ALA A 360 4.24 -34.95 -12.79
N ILE A 361 4.63 -33.75 -12.39
CA ILE A 361 5.69 -33.54 -11.40
C ILE A 361 5.26 -32.54 -10.32
N ASP A 362 5.97 -32.56 -9.19
CA ASP A 362 5.90 -31.53 -8.14
C ASP A 362 4.49 -31.28 -7.59
N GLY A 363 3.72 -32.36 -7.44
CA GLY A 363 2.39 -32.34 -6.83
C GLY A 363 2.46 -31.89 -5.36
N GLN A 364 1.76 -30.81 -5.02
CA GLN A 364 1.79 -30.22 -3.67
C GLN A 364 0.45 -29.60 -3.26
N VAL A 365 0.24 -29.47 -1.96
CA VAL A 365 -0.91 -28.74 -1.38
C VAL A 365 -0.49 -27.30 -1.12
N LEU A 366 -1.09 -26.36 -1.85
CA LEU A 366 -0.83 -24.93 -1.66
C LEU A 366 -1.51 -24.40 -0.40
N TRP A 367 -2.73 -24.86 -0.16
CA TRP A 367 -3.53 -24.46 1.00
C TRP A 367 -4.52 -25.55 1.39
N SER A 368 -4.78 -25.69 2.69
CA SER A 368 -5.89 -26.48 3.19
C SER A 368 -6.52 -25.80 4.40
N LYS A 369 -7.84 -25.91 4.50
CA LYS A 369 -8.61 -25.51 5.67
C LYS A 369 -8.26 -26.48 6.80
N THR A 370 -7.57 -26.00 7.82
CA THR A 370 -7.35 -26.77 9.03
C THR A 370 -8.71 -27.05 9.68
N SER A 371 -9.02 -28.32 9.93
CA SER A 371 -10.13 -28.66 10.81
C SER A 371 -9.77 -28.12 12.19
N THR A 372 -10.51 -27.13 12.68
CA THR A 372 -10.63 -26.91 14.13
C THR A 372 -11.39 -28.10 14.72
N GLY A 373 -10.72 -29.25 14.76
CA GLY A 373 -11.10 -30.36 15.61
C GLY A 373 -10.67 -30.00 17.01
N LEU A 374 -11.65 -29.95 17.92
CA LEU A 374 -11.52 -30.14 19.37
C LEU A 374 -10.10 -30.55 19.84
N ALA A 375 -9.21 -29.58 20.02
CA ALA A 375 -8.25 -29.71 21.09
C ALA A 375 -9.03 -29.40 22.36
N LEU A 376 -9.29 -30.44 23.16
CA LEU A 376 -9.74 -30.30 24.53
C LEU A 376 -8.78 -29.31 25.20
N ILE A 377 -9.21 -28.06 25.36
CA ILE A 377 -8.59 -27.17 26.35
C ILE A 377 -8.97 -27.80 27.68
N ARG A 378 -8.11 -28.68 28.20
CA ARG A 378 -8.06 -28.90 29.64
C ARG A 378 -7.73 -27.54 30.21
N THR A 379 -8.72 -26.93 30.85
CA THR A 379 -8.55 -25.81 31.77
C THR A 379 -7.43 -26.17 32.74
N LEU A 380 -6.24 -25.62 32.52
CA LEU A 380 -5.31 -25.33 33.59
C LEU A 380 -5.74 -23.98 34.18
N SER A 381 -5.95 -24.02 35.48
CA SER A 381 -6.48 -22.96 36.32
C SER A 381 -5.67 -21.66 36.23
N ALA A 382 -6.37 -20.56 36.48
CA ALA A 382 -5.83 -19.22 36.59
C ALA A 382 -4.92 -19.08 37.83
N GLN A 383 -3.65 -19.43 37.69
CA GLN A 383 -2.56 -18.99 38.54
C GLN A 383 -1.27 -19.28 37.77
N ASP A 384 -0.86 -18.32 36.95
CA ASP A 384 0.50 -18.11 36.41
C ASP A 384 0.46 -16.93 35.40
N ARG A 385 -0.13 -15.81 35.85
CA ARG A 385 0.08 -14.50 35.23
C ARG A 385 0.72 -13.63 36.28
N LEU A 386 2.04 -13.52 36.23
CA LEU A 386 2.88 -12.38 36.59
C LEU A 386 4.34 -12.77 36.31
N THR A 387 5.14 -11.79 35.91
CA THR A 387 6.60 -11.80 35.63
C THR A 387 7.09 -12.45 34.33
N SER A 388 7.23 -11.65 33.26
CA SER A 388 8.54 -11.21 32.76
C SER A 388 8.36 -10.36 31.48
N TYR A 389 8.51 -9.05 31.64
CA TYR A 389 8.73 -8.09 30.57
C TYR A 389 10.21 -8.19 30.12
N TYR A 390 10.47 -7.88 28.84
CA TYR A 390 11.71 -7.99 28.06
C TYR A 390 12.05 -9.36 27.45
N PRO A 391 12.09 -9.46 26.10
CA PRO A 391 13.04 -10.31 25.42
C PRO A 391 14.15 -9.46 24.79
N ASN A 392 15.37 -9.79 25.19
CA ASN A 392 16.60 -9.47 24.48
C ASN A 392 16.51 -9.89 23.00
N SER A 393 17.05 -9.01 22.18
CA SER A 393 17.41 -9.15 20.78
C SER A 393 18.01 -10.52 20.43
N TYR A 394 17.43 -11.18 19.42
CA TYR A 394 18.14 -12.17 18.61
C TYR A 394 18.05 -11.82 17.13
N ASN A 395 19.25 -11.69 16.55
CA ASN A 395 19.57 -11.47 15.15
C ASN A 395 18.76 -12.32 14.17
N TRP A 396 18.05 -11.65 13.27
CA TRP A 396 17.75 -12.16 11.93
C TRP A 396 17.87 -10.99 10.96
N PHE A 397 19.03 -10.85 10.32
CA PHE A 397 19.25 -10.27 8.98
C PHE A 397 20.77 -10.12 8.78
N ASN A 398 21.36 -11.03 7.98
CA ASN A 398 22.55 -10.74 7.17
C ASN A 398 22.85 -11.91 6.24
N LYS A 399 22.54 -11.76 4.94
CA LYS A 399 23.45 -12.14 3.84
C LYS A 399 22.85 -11.85 2.46
N GLN A 400 23.42 -10.85 1.82
CA GLN A 400 23.81 -10.74 0.39
C GLN A 400 24.73 -9.49 0.36
N ILE A 401 25.87 -9.39 -0.34
CA ILE A 401 26.13 -9.56 -1.78
C ILE A 401 27.66 -9.82 -2.01
N VAL A 402 27.98 -10.43 -3.17
CA VAL A 402 29.21 -10.37 -4.03
C VAL A 402 30.24 -11.51 -3.91
N HIS A 403 30.37 -12.28 -5.00
CA HIS A 403 31.48 -13.15 -5.37
C HIS A 403 32.47 -12.39 -6.27
N ASP A 404 33.77 -12.38 -5.97
CA ASP A 404 34.88 -12.90 -6.82
C ASP A 404 36.23 -12.86 -6.05
N PRO A 405 37.35 -13.51 -6.48
CA PRO A 405 38.20 -14.30 -5.58
C PRO A 405 39.60 -13.69 -5.40
N PHE A 406 40.34 -14.05 -4.35
CA PHE A 406 41.81 -14.30 -4.37
C PHE A 406 42.33 -14.61 -2.95
N GLN A 407 42.89 -15.83 -2.84
CA GLN A 407 43.96 -16.40 -1.97
C GLN A 407 44.33 -15.83 -0.58
N PRO A 408 44.76 -16.69 0.38
CA PRO A 408 44.71 -16.41 1.81
C PRO A 408 46.03 -15.95 2.43
N VAL A 409 45.95 -15.14 3.50
CA VAL A 409 47.06 -14.90 4.43
C VAL A 409 46.64 -15.30 5.86
N LYS A 410 47.42 -16.21 6.44
CA LYS A 410 47.36 -16.72 7.83
C LYS A 410 47.83 -15.66 8.83
N VAL A 411 47.14 -15.52 9.96
CA VAL A 411 47.73 -15.28 11.31
C VAL A 411 46.75 -15.81 12.38
N ILE A 412 46.99 -17.00 12.95
CA ILE A 412 47.44 -17.31 14.33
C ILE A 412 46.44 -16.90 15.44
N MET A 413 45.70 -17.89 15.95
CA MET A 413 45.04 -17.87 17.25
C MET A 413 46.05 -18.23 18.35
N VAL A 414 46.04 -17.49 19.46
CA VAL A 414 46.65 -17.91 20.73
C VAL A 414 45.53 -18.28 21.70
N GLN A 415 45.60 -19.53 22.13
CA GLN A 415 44.80 -20.20 23.15
C GLN A 415 45.46 -20.00 24.51
N THR A 416 44.68 -19.75 25.57
CA THR A 416 44.97 -20.30 26.90
C THR A 416 43.66 -20.63 27.64
N ASN A 417 43.61 -21.87 28.12
CA ASN A 417 42.63 -22.45 29.04
C ASN A 417 43.32 -22.69 30.40
N SER A 418 42.53 -22.83 31.49
CA SER A 418 42.72 -23.68 32.69
C SER A 418 42.21 -22.94 33.96
N TYR A 419 41.16 -23.40 34.67
CA TYR A 419 41.16 -24.40 35.76
C TYR A 419 42.10 -24.01 36.93
N ASP A 420 41.79 -24.05 38.24
CA ASP A 420 40.76 -24.72 39.07
C ASP A 420 40.96 -24.31 40.57
N LYS A 421 40.06 -24.78 41.46
CA LYS A 421 40.23 -25.12 42.92
C LYS A 421 39.67 -24.25 44.07
N LYS A 422 38.68 -24.85 44.77
CA LYS A 422 38.68 -25.41 46.16
C LYS A 422 37.86 -24.76 47.29
N ASP A 423 36.81 -25.51 47.69
CA ASP A 423 36.42 -26.03 49.02
C ASP A 423 36.52 -25.20 50.31
N THR A 424 35.42 -25.08 51.08
CA THR A 424 35.06 -25.96 52.23
C THR A 424 33.91 -25.42 53.11
N LYS A 425 32.96 -26.33 53.47
CA LYS A 425 32.28 -26.58 54.79
C LYS A 425 31.50 -25.44 55.51
N GLU A 426 30.47 -25.62 56.33
CA GLU A 426 29.70 -26.75 56.90
C GLU A 426 28.36 -26.19 57.49
N ALA A 427 27.30 -26.99 57.40
CA ALA A 427 26.22 -27.28 58.38
C ALA A 427 25.44 -26.17 59.16
N GLY A 428 24.10 -26.31 59.15
CA GLY A 428 23.18 -25.74 60.16
C GLY A 428 21.70 -25.84 59.77
N SER A 429 20.93 -26.66 60.48
CA SER A 429 19.57 -27.15 60.17
C SER A 429 18.48 -26.53 61.08
N ILE A 430 17.20 -26.82 60.78
CA ILE A 430 15.94 -26.63 61.57
C ILE A 430 15.30 -25.23 61.40
N GLY A 431 14.05 -25.00 61.01
CA GLY A 431 12.85 -25.83 60.85
C GLY A 431 11.73 -25.33 61.77
N GLN A 432 10.67 -24.68 61.25
CA GLN A 432 9.26 -24.91 61.62
C GLN A 432 8.26 -23.91 60.99
N GLU A 433 7.21 -24.51 60.44
CA GLU A 433 5.92 -23.90 60.08
C GLU A 433 5.14 -23.43 61.32
N ARG A 434 4.31 -22.39 61.15
CA ARG A 434 2.98 -22.32 61.75
C ARG A 434 2.04 -21.43 60.94
N SER A 435 0.84 -21.96 60.76
CA SER A 435 -0.36 -21.41 60.16
C SER A 435 -1.03 -20.34 61.03
N VAL A 436 -1.68 -19.36 60.38
CA VAL A 436 -2.83 -18.61 60.93
C VAL A 436 -3.80 -18.29 59.79
N GLU A 437 -5.02 -18.84 59.89
CA GLU A 437 -6.23 -18.40 59.18
C GLU A 437 -6.79 -17.12 59.82
N VAL A 438 -7.23 -16.15 59.00
CA VAL A 438 -8.33 -15.23 59.33
C VAL A 438 -9.08 -14.93 58.03
N GLY A 439 -10.39 -15.19 58.02
CA GLY A 439 -11.29 -14.92 56.90
C GLY A 439 -11.96 -13.55 56.96
N GLU A 440 -12.65 -13.19 55.87
CA GLU A 440 -13.85 -12.33 55.83
C GLU A 440 -14.38 -12.31 54.38
N SER A 441 -15.54 -12.91 54.13
CA SER A 441 -16.89 -12.31 54.12
C SER A 441 -17.36 -11.87 52.73
N ARG A 442 -18.42 -12.57 52.29
CA ARG A 442 -19.20 -12.30 51.08
C ARG A 442 -20.04 -11.03 51.29
N ARG A 443 -20.01 -10.11 50.31
CA ARG A 443 -21.15 -9.21 50.05
C ARG A 443 -21.72 -9.48 48.67
N ARG A 444 -22.91 -10.10 48.67
CA ARG A 444 -23.89 -10.02 47.58
C ARG A 444 -24.56 -8.65 47.65
N GLN A 445 -24.55 -7.89 46.57
CA GLN A 445 -25.58 -6.88 46.31
C GLN A 445 -26.23 -7.19 44.97
N THR A 446 -27.46 -7.68 45.08
CA THR A 446 -28.50 -7.66 44.06
C THR A 446 -28.87 -6.21 43.73
N PHE A 447 -28.93 -5.84 42.44
CA PHE A 447 -29.77 -4.73 42.03
C PHE A 447 -30.58 -5.04 40.77
N ASN A 448 -31.79 -4.55 40.87
CA ASN A 448 -33.01 -4.86 40.15
C ASN A 448 -33.03 -4.21 38.76
N ARG A 449 -33.49 -4.93 37.74
CA ARG A 449 -33.89 -4.36 36.44
C ARG A 449 -35.36 -3.98 36.53
N ASN A 450 -35.71 -2.70 36.32
CA ASN A 450 -36.82 -2.30 35.44
C ASN A 450 -37.06 -0.79 35.33
N SER A 451 -37.45 -0.40 34.11
CA SER A 451 -38.08 0.85 33.66
C SER A 451 -37.10 2.05 33.51
N LEU A 452 -37.08 2.84 32.43
CA LEU A 452 -38.16 3.37 31.60
C LEU A 452 -37.69 3.67 30.15
N ARG A 453 -38.56 3.30 29.20
CA ARG A 453 -38.95 3.99 27.96
C ARG A 453 -38.01 5.07 27.39
N HIS A 454 -37.47 4.80 26.20
CA HIS A 454 -37.21 5.85 25.19
C HIS A 454 -37.88 5.49 23.85
N ARG A 455 -38.48 6.54 23.29
CA ARG A 455 -39.38 6.56 22.13
C ARG A 455 -38.62 6.16 20.86
N ARG A 456 -39.20 5.22 20.10
CA ARG A 456 -38.91 5.02 18.68
C ARG A 456 -39.71 6.06 17.89
N VAL A 457 -39.03 6.85 17.06
CA VAL A 457 -39.64 7.47 15.88
C VAL A 457 -39.01 6.77 14.69
N GLY A 458 -39.81 5.97 13.99
CA GLY A 458 -39.48 5.47 12.66
C GLY A 458 -39.98 6.47 11.63
N ILE A 459 -39.22 6.66 10.56
CA ILE A 459 -39.74 7.17 9.30
C ILE A 459 -39.28 6.20 8.21
N LEU A 460 -40.29 5.62 7.55
CA LEU A 460 -40.20 4.73 6.42
C LEU A 460 -40.14 5.55 5.12
N TRP A 461 -39.51 4.96 4.12
CA TRP A 461 -39.45 5.31 2.69
C TRP A 461 -40.75 5.83 2.03
N ALA A 462 -40.60 6.74 1.06
CA ALA A 462 -41.35 6.69 -0.20
C ALA A 462 -40.62 7.40 -1.36
N TYR A 463 -40.68 6.73 -2.50
CA TYR A 463 -40.21 7.00 -3.87
C TYR A 463 -40.51 8.38 -4.46
N LEU A 464 -39.72 8.79 -5.46
CA LEU A 464 -40.23 9.12 -6.81
C LEU A 464 -39.13 8.99 -7.89
N ASN A 465 -39.42 8.13 -8.87
CA ASN A 465 -38.80 8.06 -10.18
C ASN A 465 -39.34 9.20 -11.05
N PHE A 466 -38.48 9.87 -11.81
CA PHE A 466 -38.86 10.43 -13.11
C PHE A 466 -37.67 10.31 -14.06
N GLY A 467 -37.83 9.46 -15.07
CA GLY A 467 -37.06 9.58 -16.31
C GLY A 467 -37.77 10.56 -17.23
N ASN A 468 -37.01 11.31 -18.02
CA ASN A 468 -37.34 11.43 -19.44
C ASN A 468 -36.12 11.81 -20.28
N LYS A 469 -35.95 11.05 -21.36
CA LYS A 469 -35.11 11.33 -22.52
C LYS A 469 -35.95 12.13 -23.51
N GLU A 470 -35.46 13.28 -23.99
CA GLU A 470 -35.64 13.77 -25.37
C GLU A 470 -34.45 14.71 -25.68
N ARG A 471 -33.54 14.38 -26.61
CA ARG A 471 -33.54 14.60 -28.09
C ARG A 471 -33.56 16.08 -28.53
N ASN A 472 -32.41 16.55 -29.05
CA ASN A 472 -32.21 17.27 -30.34
C ASN A 472 -30.76 17.80 -30.41
N LYS A 473 -29.91 17.33 -31.33
CA LYS A 473 -29.71 17.73 -32.74
C LYS A 473 -29.25 19.18 -32.97
N GLU A 474 -27.98 19.25 -33.37
CA GLU A 474 -27.37 20.04 -34.46
C GLU A 474 -27.25 21.59 -34.42
N ARG A 475 -25.97 22.01 -34.52
CA ARG A 475 -25.35 23.05 -35.38
C ARG A 475 -25.60 24.55 -35.08
N LYS A 476 -24.50 25.22 -34.63
CA LYS A 476 -23.82 26.48 -35.11
C LYS A 476 -24.67 27.60 -35.75
N PRO A 477 -24.31 28.91 -35.61
CA PRO A 477 -22.94 29.42 -35.86
C PRO A 477 -22.46 30.65 -35.04
N LYS A 478 -21.28 31.12 -35.45
CA LYS A 478 -20.45 32.23 -34.94
C LYS A 478 -20.97 33.63 -35.32
N LYS A 479 -20.48 34.58 -34.51
CA LYS A 479 -19.92 35.92 -34.82
C LYS A 479 -20.84 37.10 -35.12
N GLU A 480 -20.40 38.20 -34.48
CA GLU A 480 -20.41 39.60 -34.89
C GLU A 480 -21.46 40.53 -34.26
N ASP A 481 -20.87 41.48 -33.51
CA ASP A 481 -21.13 42.91 -33.55
C ASP A 481 -22.23 43.54 -32.67
N ARG A 482 -21.69 44.21 -31.64
CA ARG A 482 -21.78 45.65 -31.37
C ARG A 482 -23.09 46.22 -30.80
N GLU A 483 -22.83 47.07 -29.80
CA GLU A 483 -23.59 48.24 -29.36
C GLU A 483 -24.61 48.11 -28.21
N MET A 484 -24.12 48.64 -27.07
CA MET A 484 -24.84 49.26 -25.97
C MET A 484 -26.12 50.04 -26.36
N LYS A 485 -27.20 49.88 -25.58
CA LYS A 485 -27.76 50.92 -24.67
C LYS A 485 -29.16 50.53 -24.13
N GLU A 486 -29.24 50.50 -22.80
CA GLU A 486 -30.29 51.09 -21.92
C GLU A 486 -31.69 51.42 -22.48
N CYS A 487 -32.75 50.84 -21.87
CA CYS A 487 -33.94 51.60 -21.43
C CYS A 487 -34.90 50.76 -20.53
N TRP A 488 -34.76 50.95 -19.21
CA TRP A 488 -35.74 51.53 -18.27
C TRP A 488 -37.17 50.98 -18.04
N LYS A 489 -37.45 50.83 -16.72
CA LYS A 489 -38.70 50.91 -15.91
C LYS A 489 -39.40 49.59 -15.56
N LEU A 490 -39.30 49.10 -14.32
CA LEU A 490 -39.80 49.60 -13.00
C LEU A 490 -41.26 49.22 -12.71
N THR A 491 -41.42 48.35 -11.71
CA THR A 491 -42.58 48.32 -10.80
C THR A 491 -42.10 48.01 -9.38
N THR A 492 -41.98 49.09 -8.60
CA THR A 492 -42.32 49.33 -7.17
C THR A 492 -42.52 48.09 -6.26
N VAL A 493 -41.59 47.79 -5.33
CA VAL A 493 -41.49 48.25 -3.91
C VAL A 493 -42.49 47.59 -2.95
N ALA A 494 -41.96 46.80 -2.00
CA ALA A 494 -42.21 46.86 -0.54
C ALA A 494 -42.20 45.45 0.09
N LEU A 495 -41.08 45.05 0.69
CA LEU A 495 -41.03 44.39 2.01
C LEU A 495 -39.58 43.98 2.33
N LEU A 496 -39.18 44.25 3.58
CA LEU A 496 -38.01 43.72 4.29
C LEU A 496 -36.68 44.48 4.16
N CYS A 497 -36.66 45.70 4.70
CA CYS A 497 -35.52 46.14 5.50
C CYS A 497 -35.86 45.92 6.97
N LEU A 498 -35.22 44.93 7.62
CA LEU A 498 -34.85 44.91 9.04
C LEU A 498 -34.05 43.61 9.28
N TYR A 499 -32.91 43.74 9.97
CA TYR A 499 -31.85 42.75 10.24
C TYR A 499 -30.75 42.58 9.18
N TRP A 500 -29.99 43.66 8.94
CA TRP A 500 -28.56 43.54 8.69
C TRP A 500 -27.83 43.93 9.99
N VAL A 501 -27.61 42.95 10.87
CA VAL A 501 -26.43 43.00 11.73
C VAL A 501 -25.35 42.29 10.93
N PRO A 502 -24.25 42.95 10.53
CA PRO A 502 -23.12 42.22 10.00
C PRO A 502 -22.56 41.45 11.17
N ILE A 503 -22.86 40.15 11.25
CA ILE A 503 -21.92 39.24 11.90
C ILE A 503 -20.70 39.30 11.00
N GLY A 504 -19.77 40.17 11.38
CA GLY A 504 -18.40 40.14 10.89
C GLY A 504 -17.83 38.78 11.27
N GLY A 505 -18.11 37.78 10.45
CA GLY A 505 -17.29 36.60 10.38
C GLY A 505 -15.92 37.10 9.95
N PHE A 506 -15.03 37.27 10.92
CA PHE A 506 -13.60 37.32 10.64
C PHE A 506 -13.28 36.00 9.93
N ALA A 507 -13.31 36.02 8.60
CA ALA A 507 -12.55 35.06 7.83
C ALA A 507 -11.11 35.31 8.25
N VAL A 508 -10.59 34.46 9.15
CA VAL A 508 -9.16 34.41 9.42
C VAL A 508 -8.55 33.97 8.10
N GLU A 509 -8.05 34.94 7.34
CA GLU A 509 -7.25 34.70 6.15
C GLU A 509 -6.07 33.83 6.61
N GLN A 510 -6.14 32.53 6.32
CA GLN A 510 -5.14 31.57 6.78
C GLN A 510 -3.83 31.98 6.11
N GLN A 511 -2.91 32.56 6.88
CA GLN A 511 -1.68 33.15 6.36
C GLN A 511 -0.90 32.07 5.59
N GLN A 512 -0.85 32.23 4.27
CA GLN A 512 -0.11 31.32 3.39
C GLN A 512 1.37 31.37 3.78
N LEU A 513 1.96 30.20 4.07
CA LEU A 513 3.39 30.10 4.34
C LEU A 513 4.18 30.57 3.13
N ARG A 514 5.27 31.31 3.36
CA ARG A 514 6.12 31.81 2.29
C ARG A 514 7.55 31.99 2.73
N PHE A 515 8.45 31.99 1.76
CA PHE A 515 9.85 32.35 1.97
C PHE A 515 9.98 33.81 2.44
N GLY A 516 10.94 34.05 3.34
CA GLY A 516 11.26 35.37 3.83
C GLY A 516 11.88 36.26 2.74
N LYS A 517 12.00 37.56 3.03
CA LYS A 517 12.63 38.54 2.11
C LYS A 517 14.10 38.22 1.81
N ASN A 518 14.76 37.50 2.70
CA ASN A 518 16.12 36.97 2.53
C ASN A 518 16.20 35.69 1.66
N GLY A 519 15.05 35.18 1.17
CA GLY A 519 14.98 33.98 0.36
C GLY A 519 15.13 32.68 1.16
N GLU A 520 15.03 32.74 2.49
CA GLU A 520 15.13 31.58 3.39
C GLU A 520 13.74 31.13 3.85
N PHE A 521 13.55 29.82 3.99
CA PHE A 521 12.46 29.22 4.74
C PHE A 521 13.03 28.18 5.71
N LYS A 522 12.70 28.33 7.00
CA LYS A 522 13.29 27.55 8.10
C LYS A 522 12.23 26.78 8.86
N ILE A 523 12.47 25.48 9.04
CA ILE A 523 11.61 24.54 9.74
C ILE A 523 12.35 24.00 10.96
N LEU A 524 11.72 24.06 12.13
CA LEU A 524 12.15 23.35 13.34
C LEU A 524 11.38 22.02 13.42
N GLN A 525 12.07 20.90 13.35
CA GLN A 525 11.48 19.58 13.59
C GLN A 525 11.64 19.19 15.06
N VAL A 526 10.52 18.82 15.69
CA VAL A 526 10.43 18.34 17.07
C VAL A 526 9.81 16.95 17.02
N ALA A 527 10.51 15.92 17.49
CA ALA A 527 10.00 14.54 17.47
C ALA A 527 10.03 13.96 18.88
N ASP A 528 9.08 13.06 19.19
CA ASP A 528 9.19 12.22 20.38
C ASP A 528 9.28 13.05 21.66
N MET A 529 8.35 13.99 21.83
CA MET A 529 8.27 14.76 23.07
C MET A 529 7.83 13.87 24.23
N HIS A 530 6.93 12.91 23.95
CA HIS A 530 6.33 12.02 24.95
C HIS A 530 5.78 12.84 26.13
N PHE A 531 5.17 13.99 25.86
CA PHE A 531 4.69 14.86 26.93
C PHE A 531 3.54 14.17 27.67
N ALA A 532 3.51 14.22 29.01
CA ALA A 532 2.40 13.68 29.79
C ALA A 532 1.74 14.80 30.60
N ASN A 533 1.96 14.86 31.92
CA ASN A 533 1.22 15.74 32.83
C ASN A 533 2.03 16.96 33.28
N GLY A 534 3.13 17.31 32.60
CA GLY A 534 3.88 18.52 32.90
C GLY A 534 4.82 18.30 34.10
N LYS A 535 4.71 19.19 35.10
CA LYS A 535 5.61 19.21 36.28
C LYS A 535 5.68 17.89 37.05
N THR A 536 4.60 17.10 37.04
CA THR A 536 4.50 15.85 37.81
C THR A 536 5.03 14.63 37.06
N THR A 537 5.33 14.76 35.78
CA THR A 537 5.87 13.66 34.97
C THR A 537 7.40 13.66 35.11
N PRO A 538 8.01 12.57 35.62
CA PRO A 538 9.45 12.47 35.73
C PRO A 538 10.11 12.29 34.36
N CYS A 539 11.37 12.69 34.26
CA CYS A 539 12.17 12.40 33.08
C CYS A 539 12.67 10.96 33.06
N GLU A 540 12.85 10.44 31.85
CA GLU A 540 13.43 9.14 31.57
C GLU A 540 14.88 9.29 31.07
N ASP A 541 15.72 8.31 31.42
CA ASP A 541 17.11 8.17 30.97
C ASP A 541 17.97 9.44 31.10
N VAL A 542 17.84 10.14 32.23
CA VAL A 542 18.69 11.27 32.64
C VAL A 542 19.75 10.85 33.65
N LEU A 543 20.79 11.67 33.85
CA LEU A 543 21.78 11.40 34.89
C LEU A 543 21.10 11.43 36.29
N PRO A 544 21.56 10.62 37.26
CA PRO A 544 20.98 10.62 38.61
C PRO A 544 20.93 12.00 39.27
N SER A 545 21.91 12.86 38.98
CA SER A 545 21.96 14.25 39.47
C SER A 545 20.87 15.16 38.89
N GLN A 546 20.26 14.78 37.76
CA GLN A 546 19.22 15.55 37.08
C GLN A 546 17.82 15.09 37.48
N ALA A 547 17.65 13.79 37.79
CA ALA A 547 16.36 13.12 37.97
C ALA A 547 15.40 13.85 38.92
N ALA A 548 15.86 14.26 40.10
CA ALA A 548 15.00 14.86 41.13
C ALA A 548 14.35 16.20 40.72
N SER A 549 14.92 16.90 39.74
CA SER A 549 14.45 18.23 39.29
C SER A 549 13.86 18.23 37.88
N CYS A 550 13.93 17.08 37.19
CA CYS A 550 13.60 16.98 35.79
C CYS A 550 12.13 16.58 35.59
N SER A 551 11.44 17.24 34.66
CA SER A 551 10.09 16.90 34.23
C SER A 551 9.83 17.27 32.77
N ASP A 552 8.60 17.08 32.26
CA ASP A 552 8.15 17.61 30.96
C ASP A 552 8.39 19.13 30.79
N LEU A 553 8.54 19.87 31.89
CA LEU A 553 8.89 21.29 31.83
C LEU A 553 10.30 21.52 31.24
N ASN A 554 11.20 20.54 31.33
CA ASN A 554 12.50 20.58 30.65
C ASN A 554 12.31 20.50 29.13
N THR A 555 11.42 19.63 28.64
CA THR A 555 11.03 19.61 27.22
C THR A 555 10.43 20.95 26.80
N THR A 556 9.52 21.51 27.60
CA THR A 556 8.94 22.85 27.34
C THR A 556 10.02 23.93 27.23
N ALA A 557 11.00 23.92 28.15
CA ALA A 557 12.11 24.85 28.16
C ALA A 557 13.00 24.68 26.93
N PHE A 558 13.27 23.44 26.52
CA PHE A 558 14.06 23.15 25.32
C PHE A 558 13.38 23.66 24.05
N VAL A 559 12.06 23.45 23.88
CA VAL A 559 11.30 24.02 22.74
C VAL A 559 11.43 25.54 22.70
N ARG A 560 11.24 26.21 23.85
CA ARG A 560 11.38 27.68 23.92
C ARG A 560 12.77 28.16 23.53
N ARG A 561 13.82 27.48 24.02
CA ARG A 561 15.21 27.81 23.67
C ARG A 561 15.49 27.61 22.18
N MET A 562 14.98 26.53 21.58
CA MET A 562 15.08 26.28 20.15
C MET A 562 14.36 27.36 19.32
N ILE A 563 13.13 27.74 19.70
CA ILE A 563 12.39 28.81 19.03
C ILE A 563 13.17 30.14 19.07
N LEU A 564 13.72 30.50 20.23
CA LEU A 564 14.47 31.74 20.40
C LEU A 564 15.77 31.76 19.59
N ALA A 565 16.49 30.64 19.58
CA ALA A 565 17.78 30.52 18.90
C ALA A 565 17.63 30.42 17.38
N GLU A 566 16.69 29.62 16.89
CA GLU A 566 16.55 29.32 15.47
C GLU A 566 15.57 30.23 14.74
N LYS A 567 14.58 30.82 15.44
CA LYS A 567 13.53 31.67 14.86
C LYS A 567 12.89 31.04 13.61
N PRO A 568 12.28 29.84 13.74
CA PRO A 568 11.74 29.12 12.60
C PRO A 568 10.52 29.83 12.00
N HIS A 569 10.30 29.62 10.71
CA HIS A 569 9.08 30.04 10.01
C HIS A 569 7.93 29.04 10.24
N LEU A 570 8.27 27.78 10.54
CA LEU A 570 7.34 26.68 10.81
C LEU A 570 7.94 25.73 11.84
N ILE A 571 7.11 25.24 12.77
CA ILE A 571 7.45 24.11 13.65
C ILE A 571 6.72 22.86 13.17
N VAL A 572 7.42 21.75 13.00
CA VAL A 572 6.83 20.46 12.61
C VAL A 572 7.04 19.46 13.72
N PHE A 573 5.95 18.96 14.29
CA PHE A 573 5.97 17.89 15.28
C PHE A 573 5.78 16.53 14.60
N THR A 574 6.76 15.63 14.71
CA THR A 574 6.77 14.36 13.97
C THR A 574 6.31 13.14 14.77
N GLY A 575 5.23 13.30 15.52
CA GLY A 575 4.58 12.23 16.26
C GLY A 575 5.15 12.00 17.66
N ASP A 576 4.45 11.15 18.41
CA ASP A 576 4.59 10.95 19.85
C ASP A 576 4.72 12.30 20.59
N ASN A 577 3.74 13.14 20.29
CA ASN A 577 3.57 14.45 20.87
C ASN A 577 3.27 14.32 22.36
N ILE A 578 2.46 13.30 22.72
CA ILE A 578 2.20 12.90 24.09
C ILE A 578 2.55 11.43 24.30
N PHE A 579 2.88 11.06 25.53
CA PHE A 579 2.96 9.65 25.93
C PHE A 579 1.61 9.25 26.51
N GLY A 580 0.74 8.65 25.68
CA GLY A 580 -0.66 8.48 26.01
C GLY A 580 -0.91 7.65 27.27
N SER A 581 -0.06 6.65 27.53
CA SER A 581 -0.16 5.80 28.73
C SER A 581 -0.01 6.58 30.05
N ASP A 582 0.79 7.64 30.07
CA ASP A 582 1.00 8.47 31.27
C ASP A 582 0.19 9.77 31.24
N ALA A 583 -0.30 10.19 30.07
CA ALA A 583 -1.19 11.33 29.94
C ALA A 583 -2.59 11.01 30.49
N THR A 584 -2.97 11.60 31.62
CA THR A 584 -4.29 11.35 32.25
C THR A 584 -5.45 12.05 31.52
N ASP A 585 -5.14 13.10 30.76
CA ASP A 585 -6.07 13.84 29.90
C ASP A 585 -5.31 14.25 28.63
N ALA A 586 -5.55 13.51 27.55
CA ALA A 586 -4.87 13.71 26.27
C ALA A 586 -4.99 15.17 25.77
N ALA A 587 -6.18 15.78 25.87
CA ALA A 587 -6.41 17.13 25.37
C ALA A 587 -5.60 18.16 26.17
N LYS A 588 -5.56 18.02 27.51
CA LYS A 588 -4.74 18.87 28.37
C LYS A 588 -3.25 18.69 28.12
N SER A 589 -2.78 17.45 27.95
CA SER A 589 -1.39 17.14 27.65
C SER A 589 -0.97 17.71 26.29
N LEU A 590 -1.78 17.56 25.24
CA LEU A 590 -1.53 18.16 23.92
C LEU A 590 -1.49 19.69 24.01
N ASN A 591 -2.40 20.32 24.76
CA ASN A 591 -2.38 21.77 24.97
C ASN A 591 -1.07 22.23 25.62
N ALA A 592 -0.57 21.49 26.61
CA ALA A 592 0.69 21.79 27.28
C ALA A 592 1.91 21.57 26.37
N ALA A 593 1.94 20.46 25.64
CA ALA A 593 3.00 20.10 24.71
C ALA A 593 3.19 21.16 23.60
N PHE A 594 2.09 21.66 23.02
CA PHE A 594 2.12 22.66 21.95
C PHE A 594 2.12 24.11 22.45
N ALA A 595 1.99 24.37 23.75
CA ALA A 595 1.95 25.72 24.32
C ALA A 595 3.12 26.62 23.88
N PRO A 596 4.38 26.14 23.76
CA PRO A 596 5.48 26.96 23.24
C PRO A 596 5.26 27.44 21.80
N ALA A 597 4.76 26.58 20.91
CA ALA A 597 4.45 26.95 19.52
C ALA A 597 3.29 27.97 19.47
N ILE A 598 2.22 27.71 20.23
CA ILE A 598 1.05 28.58 20.30
C ILE A 598 1.43 29.98 20.84
N SER A 599 2.18 30.04 21.94
CA SER A 599 2.56 31.29 22.60
C SER A 599 3.58 32.12 21.81
N SER A 600 4.40 31.48 20.97
CA SER A 600 5.35 32.17 20.09
C SER A 600 4.70 32.76 18.83
N ASN A 601 3.41 32.47 18.60
CA ASN A 601 2.66 32.86 17.40
C ASN A 601 3.31 32.39 16.08
N ILE A 602 4.06 31.28 16.13
CA ILE A 602 4.67 30.65 14.96
C ILE A 602 3.68 29.60 14.43
N PRO A 603 3.41 29.54 13.11
CA PRO A 603 2.63 28.45 12.53
C PRO A 603 3.28 27.09 12.81
N TRP A 604 2.47 26.07 13.05
CA TRP A 604 2.99 24.73 13.35
C TRP A 604 2.12 23.62 12.77
N ALA A 605 2.71 22.46 12.49
CA ALA A 605 2.01 21.30 11.96
C ALA A 605 2.43 20.05 12.74
N ALA A 606 1.60 19.01 12.73
CA ALA A 606 1.88 17.77 13.45
C ALA A 606 1.40 16.54 12.68
N VAL A 607 2.16 15.46 12.78
CA VAL A 607 1.69 14.08 12.53
C VAL A 607 1.55 13.35 13.85
N LEU A 608 0.86 12.20 13.82
CA LEU A 608 0.63 11.37 14.98
C LEU A 608 1.67 10.25 15.06
N GLY A 609 2.11 9.93 16.26
CA GLY A 609 2.88 8.73 16.56
C GLY A 609 2.02 7.59 17.11
N ASN A 610 2.65 6.48 17.47
CA ASN A 610 1.94 5.31 18.00
C ASN A 610 1.43 5.55 19.43
N HIS A 611 2.11 6.37 20.23
CA HIS A 611 1.71 6.63 21.62
C HIS A 611 0.61 7.70 21.79
N ASP A 612 0.39 8.54 20.77
CA ASP A 612 -0.49 9.70 20.87
C ASP A 612 -1.95 9.36 21.21
N GLN A 613 -2.40 8.15 20.88
CA GLN A 613 -3.79 7.69 21.03
C GLN A 613 -4.02 6.78 22.25
N GLU A 614 -3.02 6.58 23.09
CA GLU A 614 -3.07 5.62 24.21
C GLU A 614 -3.77 6.19 25.47
N SER A 615 -4.23 7.44 25.41
CA SER A 615 -4.90 8.15 26.50
C SER A 615 -6.43 8.21 26.29
N THR A 616 -7.08 9.28 26.72
CA THR A 616 -8.53 9.48 26.75
C THR A 616 -9.16 9.82 25.39
N LEU A 617 -8.36 10.08 24.34
CA LEU A 617 -8.83 10.38 22.99
C LEU A 617 -8.44 9.27 22.00
N SER A 618 -9.34 8.94 21.08
CA SER A 618 -9.01 8.10 19.92
C SER A 618 -8.02 8.81 18.98
N ARG A 619 -7.36 8.07 18.08
CA ARG A 619 -6.49 8.66 17.04
C ARG A 619 -7.16 9.81 16.26
N GLU A 620 -8.41 9.60 15.85
CA GLU A 620 -9.22 10.64 15.21
C GLU A 620 -9.48 11.82 16.15
N GLY A 621 -9.80 11.54 17.42
CA GLY A 621 -10.02 12.56 18.45
C GLY A 621 -8.78 13.42 18.69
N VAL A 622 -7.60 12.80 18.77
CA VAL A 622 -6.31 13.50 18.88
C VAL A 622 -6.12 14.43 17.68
N MET A 623 -6.29 13.93 16.46
CA MET A 623 -6.13 14.77 15.26
C MET A 623 -7.13 15.92 15.24
N LYS A 624 -8.41 15.67 15.54
CA LYS A 624 -9.44 16.71 15.61
C LYS A 624 -9.12 17.77 16.67
N HIS A 625 -8.60 17.36 17.82
CA HIS A 625 -8.16 18.28 18.87
C HIS A 625 -7.01 19.16 18.39
N ILE A 626 -5.96 18.56 17.81
CA ILE A 626 -4.80 19.27 17.25
C ILE A 626 -5.23 20.32 16.21
N VAL A 627 -6.12 19.96 15.27
CA VAL A 627 -6.63 20.87 14.23
C VAL A 627 -7.40 22.06 14.82
N GLY A 628 -7.97 21.92 16.01
CA GLY A 628 -8.68 23.00 16.71
C GLY A 628 -7.77 24.00 17.43
N LEU A 629 -6.46 23.73 17.52
CA LEU A 629 -5.53 24.57 18.27
C LEU A 629 -5.05 25.80 17.47
N LYS A 630 -4.78 26.88 18.18
CA LYS A 630 -4.38 28.16 17.58
C LYS A 630 -3.07 28.02 16.78
N ASN A 631 -3.04 28.65 15.61
CA ASN A 631 -1.89 28.69 14.68
C ASN A 631 -1.46 27.33 14.14
N THR A 632 -2.23 26.27 14.35
CA THR A 632 -1.97 24.99 13.69
C THR A 632 -2.27 25.09 12.19
N LEU A 633 -1.46 24.41 11.40
CA LEU A 633 -1.64 24.14 9.98
C LEU A 633 -1.97 22.67 9.74
N ALA A 634 -2.02 21.86 10.80
CA ALA A 634 -2.45 20.48 10.69
C ALA A 634 -3.89 20.42 10.18
N ARG A 635 -4.20 19.39 9.40
CA ARG A 635 -5.53 19.21 8.79
C ARG A 635 -5.98 17.78 9.00
N VAL A 636 -7.30 17.57 9.03
CA VAL A 636 -7.87 16.24 8.82
C VAL A 636 -7.62 15.78 7.38
N ASN A 637 -7.86 14.51 7.09
CA ASN A 637 -7.71 13.97 5.74
C ASN A 637 -8.53 14.80 4.72
N PRO A 638 -7.99 15.05 3.51
CA PRO A 638 -8.72 15.75 2.47
C PRO A 638 -9.89 14.90 1.96
N VAL A 639 -10.84 15.57 1.34
CA VAL A 639 -11.95 14.92 0.65
C VAL A 639 -11.43 14.37 -0.68
N GLU A 640 -11.42 13.04 -0.79
CA GLU A 640 -11.07 12.31 -2.01
C GLU A 640 -12.24 11.42 -2.46
N PRO A 641 -12.27 10.97 -3.73
CA PRO A 641 -13.21 9.94 -4.18
C PRO A 641 -13.05 8.61 -3.43
N HIS A 642 -11.93 8.43 -2.74
CA HIS A 642 -11.65 7.30 -1.88
C HIS A 642 -11.43 7.71 -0.43
N ILE A 643 -11.79 6.83 0.51
CA ILE A 643 -11.43 6.98 1.92
C ILE A 643 -9.91 6.78 2.03
N ILE A 644 -9.24 7.73 2.70
CA ILE A 644 -7.82 7.68 3.03
C ILE A 644 -7.67 7.07 4.43
N ASP A 645 -6.80 6.07 4.56
CA ASP A 645 -6.48 5.43 5.84
C ASP A 645 -5.75 6.38 6.80
N GLY A 646 -5.89 6.12 8.10
CA GLY A 646 -5.32 6.95 9.16
C GLY A 646 -5.99 8.32 9.28
N PHE A 647 -5.38 9.21 10.05
CA PHE A 647 -5.87 10.56 10.31
C PHE A 647 -4.73 11.57 10.26
N GLY A 648 -4.97 12.71 9.61
CA GLY A 648 -3.95 13.75 9.51
C GLY A 648 -3.05 13.61 8.30
N ASN A 649 -3.56 13.07 7.20
CA ASN A 649 -2.86 13.09 5.91
C ASN A 649 -3.14 14.41 5.21
N TYR A 650 -2.12 15.25 4.98
CA TYR A 650 -2.32 16.55 4.33
C TYR A 650 -1.05 17.08 3.68
N ASN A 651 -1.22 18.04 2.78
CA ASN A 651 -0.13 18.80 2.17
C ASN A 651 -0.23 20.27 2.58
N ILE A 652 0.92 20.88 2.82
CA ILE A 652 1.09 22.33 3.00
C ILE A 652 2.02 22.86 1.90
N GLU A 653 1.55 23.88 1.20
CA GLU A 653 2.28 24.61 0.17
C GLU A 653 3.02 25.81 0.76
N VAL A 654 4.26 26.03 0.36
CA VAL A 654 5.07 27.20 0.76
C VAL A 654 5.33 28.07 -0.46
N GLY A 655 4.74 29.27 -0.46
CA GLY A 655 4.81 30.24 -1.54
C GLY A 655 6.17 30.92 -1.69
N GLY A 656 6.47 31.43 -2.88
CA GLY A 656 7.67 32.23 -3.12
C GLY A 656 7.75 33.50 -2.25
N ALA A 657 8.93 34.11 -2.23
CA ALA A 657 9.15 35.34 -1.49
C ALA A 657 8.24 36.48 -1.99
N GLU A 658 7.80 37.34 -1.08
CA GLU A 658 6.99 38.52 -1.42
C GLU A 658 7.67 39.39 -2.48
N GLY A 659 6.90 39.84 -3.48
CA GLY A 659 7.41 40.63 -4.61
C GLY A 659 8.15 39.83 -5.68
N SER A 660 8.37 38.52 -5.49
CA SER A 660 8.87 37.64 -6.56
C SER A 660 7.74 37.22 -7.50
N GLY A 661 8.09 36.80 -8.71
CA GLY A 661 7.10 36.24 -9.63
C GLY A 661 6.40 34.99 -9.06
N PHE A 662 7.10 34.23 -8.22
CA PHE A 662 6.55 33.07 -7.53
C PHE A 662 5.79 33.40 -6.23
N GLN A 663 5.53 34.66 -5.89
CA GLN A 663 4.91 35.04 -4.59
C GLN A 663 3.56 34.36 -4.32
N ASN A 664 2.80 34.04 -5.38
CA ASN A 664 1.50 33.39 -5.31
C ASN A 664 1.54 31.94 -5.81
N LYS A 665 2.74 31.34 -5.91
CA LYS A 665 2.95 29.96 -6.36
C LYS A 665 3.73 29.18 -5.30
N SER A 666 3.34 27.93 -5.03
CA SER A 666 4.14 27.04 -4.19
C SER A 666 5.48 26.74 -4.86
N VAL A 667 6.56 26.87 -4.10
CA VAL A 667 7.93 26.54 -4.52
C VAL A 667 8.58 25.49 -3.61
N LEU A 668 7.89 25.07 -2.54
CA LEU A 668 8.28 23.98 -1.65
C LEU A 668 7.00 23.33 -1.09
N ASN A 669 6.95 22.00 -1.09
CA ASN A 669 5.81 21.23 -0.59
C ASN A 669 6.16 20.44 0.66
N LEU A 670 5.24 20.40 1.61
CA LEU A 670 5.37 19.64 2.84
C LEU A 670 4.23 18.61 2.90
N TYR A 671 4.57 17.33 2.87
CA TYR A 671 3.63 16.21 2.93
C TYR A 671 3.64 15.62 4.33
N PHE A 672 2.48 15.48 4.95
CA PHE A 672 2.28 14.92 6.28
C PHE A 672 1.43 13.67 6.13
N LEU A 673 1.91 12.54 6.64
CA LEU A 673 1.23 11.26 6.53
C LEU A 673 1.12 10.58 7.89
N ASP A 674 -0.03 9.95 8.12
CA ASP A 674 -0.22 9.05 9.24
C ASP A 674 0.43 7.70 8.94
N SER A 675 1.58 7.41 9.56
CA SER A 675 2.26 6.12 9.39
C SER A 675 1.57 4.96 10.12
N GLY A 676 0.49 5.25 10.87
CA GLY A 676 -0.22 4.29 11.71
C GLY A 676 0.36 4.16 13.11
N ASP A 677 -0.04 3.10 13.80
CA ASP A 677 0.31 2.73 15.17
C ASP A 677 0.94 1.32 15.19
N TYR A 678 0.19 0.31 15.60
CA TYR A 678 0.57 -1.10 15.56
C TYR A 678 -0.21 -1.82 14.46
N SER A 679 0.38 -2.87 13.89
CA SER A 679 -0.28 -3.66 12.86
C SER A 679 -1.57 -4.30 13.39
N THR A 680 -2.67 -4.08 12.66
CA THR A 680 -3.96 -4.74 12.90
C THR A 680 -4.08 -6.09 12.18
N VAL A 681 -3.06 -6.47 11.41
CA VAL A 681 -3.00 -7.74 10.67
C VAL A 681 -2.27 -8.76 11.53
N SER A 682 -2.98 -9.76 12.05
CA SER A 682 -2.43 -10.72 13.03
C SER A 682 -1.20 -11.50 12.55
N SER A 683 -1.02 -11.67 11.24
CA SER A 683 0.16 -12.34 10.65
C SER A 683 1.34 -11.41 10.40
N ILE A 684 1.19 -10.12 10.64
CA ILE A 684 2.23 -9.09 10.51
C ILE A 684 2.36 -8.44 11.89
N PRO A 685 3.27 -8.88 12.77
CA PRO A 685 3.45 -8.27 14.08
C PRO A 685 4.19 -6.94 13.99
N GLY A 686 4.15 -6.17 15.08
CA GLY A 686 4.89 -4.91 15.22
C GLY A 686 4.09 -3.70 14.73
N TYR A 687 4.78 -2.78 14.08
CA TYR A 687 4.26 -1.45 13.74
C TYR A 687 3.35 -1.43 12.50
N GLY A 688 2.47 -0.42 12.46
CA GLY A 688 1.65 -0.08 11.31
C GLY A 688 2.44 0.50 10.14
N TRP A 689 1.76 0.78 9.02
CA TRP A 689 2.39 1.32 7.82
C TRP A 689 1.42 2.18 7.00
N ILE A 690 1.98 3.06 6.17
CA ILE A 690 1.26 3.89 5.19
C ILE A 690 0.60 2.99 4.14
N LYS A 691 -0.72 3.11 3.99
CA LYS A 691 -1.60 2.25 3.17
C LYS A 691 -1.72 2.72 1.71
N PRO A 692 -2.14 1.85 0.78
CA PRO A 692 -2.30 2.22 -0.64
C PRO A 692 -3.21 3.42 -0.89
N SER A 693 -4.24 3.64 -0.05
CA SER A 693 -5.13 4.81 -0.14
C SER A 693 -4.40 6.14 0.09
N GLN A 694 -3.45 6.15 1.03
CA GLN A 694 -2.59 7.30 1.35
C GLN A 694 -1.56 7.52 0.25
N GLN A 695 -0.97 6.44 -0.28
CA GLN A 695 -0.02 6.50 -1.40
C GLN A 695 -0.70 7.08 -2.65
N LEU A 696 -1.90 6.61 -3.00
CA LEU A 696 -2.67 7.13 -4.13
C LEU A 696 -3.06 8.60 -3.95
N TRP A 697 -3.42 9.00 -2.73
CA TRP A 697 -3.67 10.41 -2.41
C TRP A 697 -2.40 11.26 -2.62
N PHE A 698 -1.26 10.78 -2.13
CA PHE A 698 0.03 11.44 -2.30
C PHE A 698 0.40 11.58 -3.78
N GLU A 699 0.30 10.50 -4.58
CA GLU A 699 0.59 10.53 -6.02
C GLU A 699 -0.27 11.55 -6.77
N ARG A 700 -1.59 11.56 -6.49
CA ARG A 700 -2.53 12.52 -7.10
C ARG A 700 -2.21 13.95 -6.71
N THR A 701 -1.88 14.16 -5.43
CA THR A 701 -1.52 15.48 -4.91
C THR A 701 -0.23 15.97 -5.55
N SER A 702 0.83 15.15 -5.55
CA SER A 702 2.11 15.48 -6.20
C SER A 702 1.92 15.78 -7.69
N ALA A 703 1.21 14.92 -8.44
CA ALA A 703 0.95 15.14 -9.86
C ALA A 703 0.13 16.42 -10.13
N LYS A 704 -0.88 16.72 -9.31
CA LYS A 704 -1.66 17.96 -9.41
C LYS A 704 -0.78 19.19 -9.17
N LEU A 705 0.05 19.14 -8.12
CA LEU A 705 0.95 20.21 -7.75
C LEU A 705 2.01 20.45 -8.85
N GLN A 706 2.63 19.38 -9.37
CA GLN A 706 3.57 19.46 -10.47
C GLN A 706 2.98 20.13 -11.72
N ARG A 707 1.75 19.77 -12.12
CA ARG A 707 1.04 20.46 -13.22
C ARG A 707 0.88 21.96 -12.94
N THR A 708 0.43 22.30 -11.74
CA THR A 708 0.23 23.69 -11.30
C THR A 708 1.54 24.52 -11.38
N TYR A 709 2.70 23.90 -11.13
CA TYR A 709 4.00 24.58 -11.20
C TYR A 709 4.48 24.82 -12.63
N MET A 710 4.10 23.95 -13.56
CA MET A 710 4.44 24.06 -14.97
C MET A 710 3.51 25.01 -15.73
N ASP A 711 2.41 25.47 -15.11
CA ASP A 711 1.45 26.36 -15.74
C ASP A 711 1.99 27.80 -15.94
N LYS A 712 1.72 28.35 -17.14
CA LYS A 712 2.04 29.73 -17.53
C LYS A 712 1.24 30.76 -16.69
N PRO A 713 1.69 32.03 -16.56
CA PRO A 713 2.83 32.65 -17.24
C PRO A 713 4.20 32.33 -16.61
N GLU A 714 4.23 31.88 -15.35
CA GLU A 714 5.46 31.65 -14.59
C GLU A 714 5.75 30.18 -14.34
N ALA A 715 6.04 29.43 -15.40
CA ALA A 715 6.36 28.01 -15.30
C ALA A 715 7.72 27.81 -14.58
N GLN A 716 7.75 26.92 -13.60
CA GLN A 716 9.01 26.45 -13.01
C GLN A 716 9.74 25.55 -14.01
N LYS A 717 11.08 25.53 -13.94
CA LYS A 717 11.91 24.67 -14.83
C LYS A 717 11.92 23.19 -14.41
N GLY A 718 11.24 22.84 -13.32
CA GLY A 718 11.24 21.53 -12.68
C GLY A 718 10.19 21.49 -11.56
N PRO A 719 9.90 20.31 -10.99
CA PRO A 719 8.99 20.20 -9.85
C PRO A 719 9.55 20.97 -8.65
N ALA A 720 8.67 21.64 -7.91
CA ALA A 720 9.02 22.18 -6.60
C ALA A 720 9.46 21.02 -5.68
N PRO A 721 10.58 21.13 -4.94
CA PRO A 721 10.99 20.07 -4.05
C PRO A 721 9.95 19.82 -2.95
N GLY A 722 9.78 18.56 -2.58
CA GLY A 722 8.92 18.10 -1.51
C GLY A 722 9.69 17.60 -0.29
N LEU A 723 9.13 17.79 0.91
CA LEU A 723 9.58 17.20 2.17
C LEU A 723 8.43 16.35 2.73
N ALA A 724 8.71 15.09 3.09
CA ALA A 724 7.72 14.21 3.71
C ALA A 724 7.96 14.07 5.22
N TYR A 725 6.89 14.05 6.00
CA TYR A 725 6.90 13.89 7.45
C TYR A 725 5.93 12.78 7.86
N PHE A 726 6.43 11.82 8.61
CA PHE A 726 5.68 10.72 9.22
C PHE A 726 6.42 10.29 10.50
N HIS A 727 5.81 9.47 11.35
CA HIS A 727 6.40 9.15 12.65
C HIS A 727 7.21 7.84 12.63
N ILE A 728 6.58 6.74 12.20
CA ILE A 728 7.21 5.41 12.14
C ILE A 728 8.09 5.34 10.88
N PRO A 729 9.36 4.96 11.00
CA PRO A 729 10.29 4.91 9.87
C PRO A 729 9.85 3.88 8.82
N LEU A 730 10.22 4.13 7.57
CA LEU A 730 10.05 3.16 6.49
C LEU A 730 11.11 2.06 6.61
N PRO A 731 10.85 0.82 6.12
CA PRO A 731 11.85 -0.25 6.13
C PRO A 731 13.18 0.11 5.45
N GLU A 732 13.16 1.03 4.48
CA GLU A 732 14.35 1.51 3.79
C GLU A 732 15.34 2.23 4.70
N PHE A 733 14.96 2.72 5.89
CA PHE A 733 15.92 3.25 6.85
C PHE A 733 16.93 2.19 7.32
N ALA A 734 16.62 0.89 7.18
CA ALA A 734 17.54 -0.20 7.50
C ALA A 734 18.65 -0.39 6.45
N SER A 735 18.58 0.26 5.28
CA SER A 735 19.59 0.11 4.21
C SER A 735 20.90 0.86 4.50
N PHE A 736 20.95 1.67 5.56
CA PHE A 736 22.11 2.48 5.89
C PHE A 736 23.04 1.78 6.90
N ASP A 737 24.33 1.84 6.62
CA ASP A 737 25.42 1.43 7.49
C ASP A 737 26.23 2.66 7.92
N SER A 738 27.20 2.48 8.83
CA SER A 738 27.98 3.61 9.36
C SER A 738 28.81 4.38 8.33
N THR A 739 28.90 3.92 7.09
CA THR A 739 29.68 4.57 6.03
C THR A 739 28.85 5.46 5.11
N ASN A 740 27.52 5.37 5.17
CA ASN A 740 26.62 5.99 4.17
C ASN A 740 25.53 6.91 4.76
N PHE A 741 25.72 7.38 6.01
CA PHE A 741 24.89 8.41 6.63
C PHE A 741 25.71 9.47 7.37
N THR A 742 25.08 10.62 7.66
CA THR A 742 25.61 11.65 8.58
C THR A 742 24.76 11.69 9.85
N GLY A 743 25.39 11.58 11.02
CA GLY A 743 24.75 11.55 12.33
C GLY A 743 25.10 10.27 13.09
N VAL A 744 24.21 9.80 13.96
CA VAL A 744 24.43 8.62 14.81
C VAL A 744 23.23 7.68 14.74
N ARG A 745 23.52 6.39 14.61
CA ARG A 745 22.57 5.28 14.77
C ARG A 745 22.95 4.50 16.03
N GLN A 746 22.16 4.59 17.11
CA GLN A 746 22.46 3.90 18.37
C GLN A 746 21.45 2.80 18.71
N GLU A 747 20.40 2.61 17.92
CA GLU A 747 19.45 1.51 18.09
C GLU A 747 19.03 0.88 16.75
N GLY A 748 18.18 -0.14 16.84
CA GLY A 748 17.55 -0.78 15.68
C GLY A 748 16.69 0.21 14.88
N ILE A 749 16.20 -0.24 13.72
CA ILE A 749 15.22 0.52 12.95
C ILE A 749 13.86 -0.09 13.25
N SER A 750 13.02 0.60 14.01
CA SER A 750 11.70 0.11 14.44
C SER A 750 10.63 0.40 13.39
N SER A 751 10.88 -0.03 12.16
CA SER A 751 9.92 0.09 11.05
C SER A 751 8.86 -1.02 11.07
N ALA A 752 7.83 -0.88 10.23
CA ALA A 752 6.95 -2.00 9.92
C ALA A 752 7.75 -3.22 9.43
N SER A 753 7.36 -4.43 9.83
CA SER A 753 8.02 -5.67 9.39
C SER A 753 7.77 -6.03 7.91
N VAL A 754 7.07 -5.17 7.19
CA VAL A 754 6.65 -5.33 5.80
C VAL A 754 6.90 -4.04 5.03
N ASN A 755 7.22 -4.16 3.74
CA ASN A 755 7.35 -2.99 2.88
C ASN A 755 5.99 -2.62 2.28
N SER A 756 5.54 -1.39 2.47
CA SER A 756 4.27 -0.89 1.94
C SER A 756 4.38 -0.31 0.53
N GLY A 757 5.59 -0.04 0.04
CA GLY A 757 5.85 0.62 -1.24
C GLY A 757 5.81 2.14 -1.21
N PHE A 758 5.68 2.78 -0.04
CA PHE A 758 5.63 4.25 0.00
C PHE A 758 6.96 4.92 -0.39
N PHE A 759 8.11 4.33 -0.06
CA PHE A 759 9.40 4.84 -0.55
C PHE A 759 9.46 4.83 -2.08
N THR A 760 9.09 3.70 -2.70
CA THR A 760 8.96 3.55 -4.15
C THR A 760 8.03 4.62 -4.75
N THR A 761 6.90 4.89 -4.07
CA THR A 761 5.94 5.93 -4.47
C THR A 761 6.59 7.32 -4.46
N MET A 762 7.36 7.67 -3.43
CA MET A 762 8.08 8.95 -3.36
C MET A 762 9.15 9.08 -4.45
N VAL A 763 9.91 8.00 -4.71
CA VAL A 763 10.92 7.98 -5.78
C VAL A 763 10.27 8.17 -7.14
N ALA A 764 9.14 7.50 -7.40
CA ALA A 764 8.39 7.58 -8.65
C ALA A 764 7.77 8.97 -8.86
N ALA A 765 7.24 9.60 -7.81
CA ALA A 765 6.70 10.96 -7.88
C ALA A 765 7.79 12.00 -8.22
N GLY A 766 9.02 11.77 -7.75
CA GLY A 766 10.21 12.52 -8.16
C GLY A 766 10.35 13.93 -7.59
N ASP A 767 9.36 14.44 -6.85
CA ASP A 767 9.39 15.76 -6.22
C ASP A 767 9.98 15.73 -4.81
N VAL A 768 9.77 14.67 -4.03
CA VAL A 768 10.30 14.53 -2.66
C VAL A 768 11.84 14.44 -2.66
N LYS A 769 12.49 15.25 -1.81
CA LYS A 769 13.96 15.31 -1.65
C LYS A 769 14.44 14.86 -0.27
N ALA A 770 13.58 14.93 0.74
CA ALA A 770 13.86 14.35 2.04
C ALA A 770 12.56 13.89 2.73
N ALA A 771 12.67 12.81 3.50
CA ALA A 771 11.65 12.31 4.39
C ALA A 771 12.18 12.30 5.83
N PHE A 772 11.35 12.76 6.77
CA PHE A 772 11.73 13.00 8.16
C PHE A 772 10.84 12.19 9.10
N THR A 773 11.46 11.56 10.09
CA THR A 773 10.81 10.63 11.03
C THR A 773 11.28 10.85 12.47
N GLY A 774 10.50 10.36 13.43
CA GLY A 774 10.85 10.26 14.86
C GLY A 774 11.00 8.79 15.26
N HIS A 775 10.30 8.39 16.33
CA HIS A 775 10.07 7.02 16.78
C HIS A 775 11.28 6.30 17.39
N ASP A 776 12.40 6.23 16.67
CA ASP A 776 13.65 5.68 17.21
C ASP A 776 14.47 6.81 17.84
N HIS A 777 14.28 7.05 19.14
CA HIS A 777 14.79 8.23 19.84
C HIS A 777 16.32 8.32 19.86
N LEU A 778 17.01 7.18 19.81
CA LEU A 778 18.46 7.05 19.83
C LEU A 778 19.12 7.16 18.45
N ASN A 779 18.31 7.24 17.39
CA ASN A 779 18.76 7.47 16.02
C ASN A 779 18.55 8.94 15.62
N ASP A 780 19.57 9.57 15.01
CA ASP A 780 19.48 10.96 14.56
C ASP A 780 20.20 11.22 13.22
N PHE A 781 20.41 10.15 12.46
CA PHE A 781 21.15 10.19 11.20
C PHE A 781 20.28 10.63 10.00
N CYS A 782 20.94 11.03 8.92
CA CYS A 782 20.36 11.16 7.58
C CYS A 782 21.21 10.38 6.57
N GLY A 783 20.57 9.53 5.76
CA GLY A 783 21.21 8.80 4.66
C GLY A 783 20.49 9.02 3.33
N LYS A 784 21.22 9.00 2.22
CA LYS A 784 20.67 9.21 0.88
C LYS A 784 20.41 7.89 0.16
N LEU A 785 19.16 7.63 -0.22
CA LEU A 785 18.75 6.48 -1.03
C LEU A 785 17.91 6.96 -2.23
N ASN A 786 18.23 6.51 -3.44
CA ASN A 786 17.53 6.87 -4.69
C ASN A 786 17.17 8.36 -4.83
N ASN A 787 18.11 9.25 -4.49
CA ASN A 787 17.96 10.73 -4.50
C ASN A 787 17.02 11.34 -3.45
N ILE A 788 16.58 10.56 -2.46
CA ILE A 788 15.82 11.02 -1.30
C ILE A 788 16.68 10.86 -0.04
N GLN A 789 16.70 11.87 0.81
CA GLN A 789 17.32 11.79 2.13
C GLN A 789 16.33 11.24 3.15
N LEU A 790 16.69 10.18 3.86
CA LEU A 790 15.90 9.58 4.93
C LEU A 790 16.51 10.00 6.27
N CYS A 791 15.79 10.79 7.05
CA CYS A 791 16.31 11.53 8.19
C CYS A 791 15.54 11.28 9.49
N TYR A 792 16.22 10.81 10.53
CA TYR A 792 15.70 10.84 11.90
C TYR A 792 15.86 12.22 12.55
N ALA A 793 14.92 12.61 13.40
CA ALA A 793 15.04 13.85 14.18
C ALA A 793 16.02 13.72 15.37
N GLY A 794 16.05 12.54 15.98
CA GLY A 794 16.59 12.31 17.33
C GLY A 794 15.57 12.64 18.42
N GLY A 795 15.67 11.96 19.57
CA GLY A 795 14.75 12.13 20.70
C GLY A 795 14.83 13.52 21.33
N PHE A 796 13.69 14.23 21.30
CA PHE A 796 13.57 15.59 21.83
C PHE A 796 13.10 15.60 23.29
N GLY A 797 12.13 14.75 23.62
CA GLY A 797 11.43 14.71 24.90
C GLY A 797 12.32 14.25 26.04
N TYR A 798 12.03 14.76 27.25
CA TYR A 798 12.71 14.35 28.47
C TYR A 798 11.98 13.21 29.18
N HIS A 799 10.68 13.03 28.95
CA HIS A 799 9.93 11.83 29.35
C HIS A 799 10.03 10.71 28.32
N ALA A 800 10.44 11.03 27.09
CA ALA A 800 10.76 10.04 26.07
C ALA A 800 11.97 9.20 26.50
N TYR A 801 11.96 7.89 26.22
CA TYR A 801 13.14 7.06 26.46
C TYR A 801 14.38 7.62 25.74
N GLY A 802 15.56 7.33 26.26
CA GLY A 802 16.81 7.89 25.79
C GLY A 802 18.02 7.16 26.35
N LYS A 803 19.10 7.91 26.57
CA LYS A 803 20.35 7.37 27.12
C LYS A 803 20.97 8.41 28.04
N ALA A 804 21.19 8.06 29.30
CA ALA A 804 21.81 8.96 30.25
C ALA A 804 23.18 9.46 29.75
N GLY A 805 23.40 10.77 29.81
CA GLY A 805 24.60 11.41 29.27
C GLY A 805 24.58 11.68 27.76
N TRP A 806 23.51 11.30 27.05
CA TRP A 806 23.30 11.61 25.64
C TRP A 806 22.27 12.75 25.53
N ALA A 807 22.71 13.92 25.04
CA ALA A 807 21.88 15.12 25.07
C ALA A 807 20.60 14.98 24.23
N ARG A 808 19.47 15.50 24.69
CA ARG A 808 18.27 15.63 23.82
C ARG A 808 18.58 16.52 22.63
N ARG A 809 17.86 16.40 21.51
CA ARG A 809 18.18 17.16 20.30
C ARG A 809 16.97 17.45 19.43
N ALA A 810 17.16 18.40 18.53
CA ALA A 810 16.17 18.80 17.54
C ALA A 810 16.84 19.02 16.19
N ARG A 811 16.11 18.75 15.11
CA ARG A 811 16.58 18.98 13.74
C ARG A 811 16.06 20.31 13.21
N VAL A 812 16.92 21.05 12.53
CA VAL A 812 16.57 22.27 11.80
C VAL A 812 16.76 22.00 10.31
N VAL A 813 15.79 22.42 9.50
CA VAL A 813 15.82 22.29 8.04
C VAL A 813 15.64 23.67 7.43
N VAL A 814 16.50 24.02 6.47
CA VAL A 814 16.46 25.31 5.79
C VAL A 814 16.45 25.12 4.28
N ALA A 815 15.41 25.63 3.63
CA ALA A 815 15.34 25.80 2.19
C ALA A 815 15.75 27.22 1.80
N ASN A 816 16.50 27.35 0.69
CA ASN A 816 16.95 28.64 0.16
C ASN A 816 16.51 28.79 -1.30
N LEU A 817 15.97 29.95 -1.66
CA LEU A 817 15.66 30.31 -3.05
C LEU A 817 16.91 30.67 -3.85
N GLU A 818 16.85 30.52 -5.16
CA GLU A 818 17.87 31.05 -6.08
C GLU A 818 17.66 32.55 -6.31
N LYS A 819 18.76 33.31 -6.42
CA LYS A 819 18.70 34.68 -6.93
C LYS A 819 18.65 34.64 -8.46
N THR A 820 17.70 35.37 -9.04
CA THR A 820 17.58 35.57 -10.49
C THR A 820 18.59 36.60 -10.99
N GLU A 821 18.87 36.61 -12.30
CA GLU A 821 19.75 37.59 -12.95
C GLU A 821 19.30 39.05 -12.72
N LYS A 822 18.00 39.27 -12.56
CA LYS A 822 17.39 40.59 -12.28
C LYS A 822 17.40 40.95 -10.79
N GLY A 823 18.04 40.16 -9.94
CA GLY A 823 18.14 40.41 -8.50
C GLY A 823 16.93 39.97 -7.65
N GLY A 824 15.85 39.48 -8.27
CA GLY A 824 14.68 38.91 -7.58
C GLY A 824 14.85 37.43 -7.17
N TRP A 825 13.84 36.85 -6.53
CA TRP A 825 13.84 35.44 -6.10
C TRP A 825 13.23 34.48 -7.13
N GLY A 826 13.89 33.35 -7.35
CA GLY A 826 13.44 32.25 -8.21
C GLY A 826 12.90 31.06 -7.40
N ALA A 827 13.06 29.84 -7.95
CA ALA A 827 12.65 28.61 -7.28
C ALA A 827 13.65 28.19 -6.18
N VAL A 828 13.35 27.12 -5.44
CA VAL A 828 14.26 26.59 -4.41
C VAL A 828 15.57 26.10 -5.05
N LYS A 829 16.69 26.58 -4.51
CA LYS A 829 18.05 26.25 -4.92
C LYS A 829 18.64 25.10 -4.11
N SER A 830 18.38 25.07 -2.80
CA SER A 830 19.00 24.08 -1.91
C SER A 830 18.21 23.90 -0.62
N ILE A 831 18.35 22.71 -0.03
CA ILE A 831 17.81 22.33 1.26
C ILE A 831 18.99 21.83 2.11
N LYS A 832 19.12 22.39 3.31
CA LYS A 832 20.18 22.07 4.28
C LYS A 832 19.56 21.65 5.61
N THR A 833 20.30 20.90 6.40
CA THR A 833 19.88 20.55 7.76
C THR A 833 21.07 20.52 8.72
N TRP A 834 20.80 20.71 10.00
CA TRP A 834 21.70 20.45 11.13
C TRP A 834 20.84 20.05 12.33
N LYS A 835 21.48 19.60 13.41
CA LYS A 835 20.83 19.36 14.70
C LYS A 835 21.36 20.32 15.75
N ARG A 836 20.56 20.56 16.80
CA ARG A 836 20.94 21.30 18.00
C ARG A 836 20.81 20.38 19.21
N LEU A 837 21.85 20.30 20.03
CA LEU A 837 21.83 19.55 21.29
C LEU A 837 21.20 20.40 22.40
N ASP A 838 20.49 19.78 23.34
CA ASP A 838 20.06 20.44 24.58
C ASP A 838 21.20 20.50 25.60
N ASP A 839 22.30 21.14 25.20
CA ASP A 839 23.36 21.57 26.09
C ASP A 839 23.24 23.07 26.37
N LYS A 840 24.12 23.63 27.20
CA LYS A 840 24.11 25.05 27.56
C LYS A 840 24.15 25.99 26.34
N HIS A 841 24.75 25.57 25.23
CA HIS A 841 25.06 26.41 24.07
C HIS A 841 24.18 26.15 22.85
N LEU A 842 23.26 25.17 22.94
CA LEU A 842 22.58 24.63 21.77
C LEU A 842 23.58 24.27 20.67
N THR A 843 24.58 23.44 20.99
CA THR A 843 25.64 23.10 20.03
C THR A 843 25.05 22.57 18.73
N ALA A 844 25.44 23.19 17.61
CA ALA A 844 25.05 22.74 16.28
C ALA A 844 25.97 21.60 15.84
N ILE A 845 25.38 20.51 15.37
CA ILE A 845 26.11 19.34 14.87
C ILE A 845 25.56 18.90 13.52
N ASP A 846 26.37 18.13 12.78
CA ASP A 846 25.94 17.36 11.61
C ASP A 846 25.28 18.20 10.50
N GLY A 847 25.83 19.40 10.28
CA GLY A 847 25.41 20.29 9.19
C GLY A 847 25.65 19.65 7.82
N GLN A 848 24.61 19.51 7.01
CA GLN A 848 24.70 18.87 5.69
C GLN A 848 23.71 19.47 4.68
N VAL A 849 24.02 19.30 3.40
CA VAL A 849 23.14 19.66 2.28
C VAL A 849 22.32 18.43 1.91
N LEU A 850 21.01 18.48 2.12
CA LEU A 850 20.10 17.39 1.77
C LEU A 850 19.87 17.33 0.25
N TRP A 851 19.72 18.50 -0.37
CA TRP A 851 19.48 18.63 -1.79
C TRP A 851 19.98 19.98 -2.31
N SER A 852 20.47 20.00 -3.54
CA SER A 852 20.75 21.22 -4.28
C SER A 852 20.37 21.04 -5.75
N LYS A 853 19.87 22.11 -6.35
CA LYS A 853 19.64 22.21 -7.78
C LYS A 853 21.01 22.21 -8.45
N THR A 854 21.36 21.12 -9.14
CA THR A 854 22.55 21.09 -9.98
C THR A 854 22.35 22.07 -11.14
N SER A 855 23.32 22.97 -11.35
CA SER A 855 23.40 23.72 -12.61
C SER A 855 23.48 22.67 -13.71
N ALA A 856 22.55 22.69 -14.67
CA ALA A 856 22.75 21.92 -15.89
C ALA A 856 24.09 22.39 -16.48
N CYS A 857 25.13 21.57 -16.37
CA CYS A 857 26.28 21.70 -17.26
C CYS A 857 25.68 21.59 -18.66
N LYS A 858 25.70 22.69 -19.40
CA LYS A 858 25.55 22.67 -20.85
C LYS A 858 26.70 21.78 -21.35
N VAL A 859 26.42 20.50 -21.58
CA VAL A 859 27.25 19.72 -22.48
C VAL A 859 26.87 20.24 -23.86
N SER A 860 27.76 21.07 -24.40
CA SER A 860 27.71 21.67 -25.73
C SER A 860 27.68 20.61 -26.82
#